data_AF-A0A9E6F1G7-F1
#
_entry.id   AF-A0A9E6F1G7-F1
#
_cell.length_a   1.000
_cell.length_b   1.000
_cell.length_c   1.000
_cell.angle_alpha   90.00
_cell.angle_beta   90.00
_cell.angle_gamma   90.00
#
_symmetry.space_group_name_H-M   'P 1'
#
loop_
_entity.id
_entity.type
_entity.pdbx_description
1 polymer ?
#
loop_
_entity_poly.entity_id
_entity_poly.type
_entity_poly.pdbx_seq_one_letter_code
_entity_poly.pdbx_strand_id
1 'polypeptide(L)'
;MGQKFLVVSKRLLGIQPTTNRREMREFRKCGYGGVWRFLVPIIIVLMLGACSGERDAKIKKADRRFQEGLMFSEGFDYRNALDAFQEAAKLDTMLSRNEEALRDFLQLEDVQERAGLLNDALLSLAAADSLTPPDSETVKRKIVDRQVEILTELGEWKDAVARQRSLKNLLPNEALRLARLYMKTGETVSAYQFYRKAAASESAVVRIEAYAGLAMFLDENPSGKQDYDSSRTYQKKIVELCKAAEKSSLSDDEKFDILTTGARALSAFEPELKNASFLMFKALGLLGKDRQAEMLWWHVAFEANSYAVRRVANLEESLNYFKQQDYRIGMAHAYALLGMEGNYGAEQQISYLKNGLEICEEFFIYDLPRNTTRDLEAGFYKLVDVLLKQARYQEAYEVSERIKMLHQRNLILKNGFATKDAGLQAEILSLRKLYAEIAALQVRKDMAAFLPEKDKEIRRNMISRRLAESQGDFYTRLAAIKAKNPNYAELFQPRPVTLPTLQSILPERTAVADAFISDETATVIFITKDKVKVFQNSISKEVFQNALEIVQWDFLEAKNPDKQMLMESKERALLTTIFASAIELELEGIDRLICVSRLKIPFHILGSAKFLQEQVALSYLTSAKQLELARNVTPDGTLEFTNLNNIGYIPEACFADRRESVLLWRDFSAQELADQRPILDLALKSKSTLAEALKQIAIGKTSEGDCSWIGLSAYGY
;
A
#
# COMPACT_ATOMS: atom_id res chain seq x y z
N MET A 1 -36.53 -19.25 -20.57
CA MET A 1 -36.52 -17.90 -19.98
C MET A 1 -36.13 -16.86 -21.04
N GLY A 2 -36.98 -16.60 -22.05
CA GLY A 2 -36.58 -15.81 -23.23
C GLY A 2 -37.68 -14.95 -23.87
N GLN A 3 -38.78 -14.66 -23.15
CA GLN A 3 -39.92 -13.92 -23.73
C GLN A 3 -40.50 -12.81 -22.83
N LYS A 4 -39.84 -12.47 -21.71
CA LYS A 4 -40.32 -11.42 -20.78
C LYS A 4 -39.57 -10.09 -20.84
N PHE A 5 -38.53 -9.94 -21.68
CA PHE A 5 -37.80 -8.67 -21.78
C PHE A 5 -38.27 -7.73 -22.90
N LEU A 6 -39.14 -8.18 -23.82
CA LEU A 6 -39.61 -7.36 -24.93
C LEU A 6 -40.88 -6.52 -24.64
N VAL A 7 -41.38 -6.57 -23.39
CA VAL A 7 -42.65 -5.91 -23.01
C VAL A 7 -42.43 -4.57 -22.29
N VAL A 8 -41.22 -4.27 -21.83
CA VAL A 8 -40.92 -3.02 -21.11
C VAL A 8 -40.51 -1.87 -22.05
N SER A 9 -39.98 -2.15 -23.25
CA SER A 9 -39.58 -1.08 -24.20
C SER A 9 -40.74 -0.44 -24.98
N LYS A 10 -41.94 -1.05 -24.98
CA LYS A 10 -43.12 -0.50 -25.67
C LYS A 10 -43.86 0.60 -24.90
N ARG A 11 -43.47 0.90 -23.65
CA ARG A 11 -44.09 1.97 -22.84
C ARG A 11 -43.38 3.33 -22.90
N LEU A 12 -42.21 3.43 -23.54
CA LEU A 12 -41.44 4.69 -23.59
C LEU A 12 -41.59 5.50 -24.89
N LEU A 13 -42.27 4.98 -25.91
CA LEU A 13 -42.35 5.66 -27.23
C LEU A 13 -43.73 6.23 -27.59
N GLY A 14 -44.72 6.20 -26.68
CA GLY A 14 -45.93 7.04 -26.84
C GLY A 14 -46.68 6.90 -28.17
N ILE A 15 -46.74 5.71 -28.77
CA ILE A 15 -47.51 5.49 -30.00
C ILE A 15 -48.86 4.89 -29.62
N GLN A 16 -49.92 5.68 -29.75
CA GLN A 16 -51.29 5.18 -29.63
C GLN A 16 -51.65 4.32 -30.85
N PRO A 17 -52.29 3.16 -30.67
CA PRO A 17 -52.87 2.41 -31.78
C PRO A 17 -54.26 3.00 -32.10
N THR A 18 -54.38 3.76 -33.19
CA THR A 18 -55.71 4.06 -33.76
C THR A 18 -56.26 2.80 -34.42
N THR A 19 -57.19 2.17 -33.72
CA THR A 19 -58.14 1.21 -34.27
C THR A 19 -59.06 1.90 -35.26
N ASN A 20 -58.96 1.58 -36.55
CA ASN A 20 -60.12 1.68 -37.43
C ASN A 20 -60.19 0.48 -38.38
N ARG A 21 -60.80 -0.60 -37.89
CA ARG A 21 -61.28 -1.74 -38.68
C ARG A 21 -62.55 -1.31 -39.43
N ARG A 22 -62.45 -0.52 -40.51
CA ARG A 22 -63.60 -0.34 -41.42
C ARG A 22 -63.33 0.08 -42.87
N GLU A 23 -62.08 0.05 -43.34
CA GLU A 23 -61.77 0.38 -44.75
C GLU A 23 -61.00 -0.71 -45.52
N MET A 24 -61.08 -1.97 -45.09
CA MET A 24 -60.55 -3.12 -45.85
C MET A 24 -61.66 -4.00 -46.45
N ARG A 25 -62.68 -3.39 -47.06
CA ARG A 25 -63.68 -4.13 -47.84
C ARG A 25 -64.12 -3.44 -49.14
N GLU A 26 -63.31 -2.57 -49.76
CA GLU A 26 -63.59 -2.11 -51.13
C GLU A 26 -62.38 -2.00 -52.07
N PHE A 27 -61.21 -2.55 -51.71
CA PHE A 27 -60.04 -2.58 -52.61
C PHE A 27 -59.85 -3.91 -53.37
N ARG A 28 -60.96 -4.61 -53.66
CA ARG A 28 -60.98 -5.77 -54.58
C ARG A 28 -61.87 -5.47 -55.77
N LYS A 29 -61.47 -4.52 -56.63
CA LYS A 29 -61.99 -4.37 -58.01
C LYS A 29 -61.29 -3.26 -58.83
N CYS A 30 -59.96 -3.17 -58.80
CA CYS A 30 -59.23 -2.47 -59.86
C CYS A 30 -57.96 -3.25 -60.20
N GLY A 31 -57.85 -3.68 -61.45
CA GLY A 31 -56.71 -4.43 -61.99
C GLY A 31 -55.47 -3.56 -62.14
N TYR A 32 -54.69 -3.44 -61.07
CA TYR A 32 -53.29 -2.98 -61.10
C TYR A 32 -52.39 -3.99 -60.38
N GLY A 33 -52.51 -5.27 -60.74
CA GLY A 33 -51.71 -6.38 -60.18
C GLY A 33 -50.29 -6.51 -60.74
N GLY A 34 -49.89 -5.67 -61.69
CA GLY A 34 -48.60 -5.78 -62.39
C GLY A 34 -47.49 -4.88 -61.84
N VAL A 35 -47.80 -3.68 -61.34
CA VAL A 35 -46.77 -2.65 -61.08
C VAL A 35 -46.23 -2.70 -59.63
N TRP A 36 -47.07 -3.08 -58.66
CA TRP A 36 -46.66 -3.20 -57.25
C TRP A 36 -45.73 -4.38 -56.97
N ARG A 37 -45.76 -5.44 -57.80
CA ARG A 37 -44.82 -6.57 -57.69
C ARG A 37 -43.38 -6.22 -58.12
N PHE A 38 -43.19 -5.15 -58.89
CA PHE A 38 -41.87 -4.65 -59.27
C PHE A 38 -41.41 -3.45 -58.42
N LEU A 39 -42.32 -2.60 -57.93
CA LEU A 39 -41.95 -1.44 -57.10
C LEU A 39 -41.49 -1.82 -55.68
N VAL A 40 -42.09 -2.83 -55.04
CA VAL A 40 -41.69 -3.28 -53.70
C VAL A 40 -40.25 -3.83 -53.66
N PRO A 41 -39.82 -4.73 -54.57
CA PRO A 41 -38.43 -5.16 -54.60
C PRO A 41 -37.47 -4.02 -54.98
N ILE A 42 -37.87 -3.05 -55.83
CA ILE A 42 -37.04 -1.88 -56.16
C ILE A 42 -36.87 -0.96 -54.94
N ILE A 43 -37.92 -0.70 -54.17
CA ILE A 43 -37.84 0.11 -52.93
C ILE A 43 -37.04 -0.63 -51.86
N ILE A 44 -37.18 -1.96 -51.75
CA ILE A 44 -36.35 -2.78 -50.86
C ILE A 44 -34.88 -2.76 -51.31
N VAL A 45 -34.59 -2.85 -52.61
CA VAL A 45 -33.23 -2.75 -53.16
C VAL A 45 -32.64 -1.34 -52.99
N LEU A 46 -33.45 -0.28 -53.14
CA LEU A 46 -33.02 1.11 -52.90
C LEU A 46 -32.80 1.40 -51.40
N MET A 47 -33.64 0.85 -50.52
CA MET A 47 -33.46 0.93 -49.06
C MET A 47 -32.24 0.11 -48.60
N LEU A 48 -32.05 -1.10 -49.15
CA LEU A 48 -30.87 -1.93 -48.86
C LEU A 48 -29.58 -1.31 -49.43
N GLY A 49 -29.65 -0.68 -50.62
CA GLY A 49 -28.53 0.03 -51.25
C GLY A 49 -28.16 1.34 -50.55
N ALA A 50 -29.15 2.06 -50.01
CA ALA A 50 -28.92 3.24 -49.17
C ALA A 50 -28.32 2.86 -47.81
N CYS A 51 -28.80 1.76 -47.19
CA CYS A 51 -28.23 1.23 -45.95
C CYS A 51 -26.83 0.63 -46.13
N SER A 52 -26.51 0.01 -47.27
CA SER A 52 -25.15 -0.48 -47.54
C SER A 52 -24.16 0.67 -47.76
N GLY A 53 -24.56 1.71 -48.49
CA GLY A 53 -23.72 2.91 -48.70
C GLY A 53 -23.41 3.66 -47.39
N GLU A 54 -24.39 3.77 -46.48
CA GLU A 54 -24.17 4.38 -45.17
C GLU A 54 -23.24 3.53 -44.27
N ARG A 55 -23.38 2.19 -44.32
CA ARG A 55 -22.50 1.26 -43.59
C ARG A 55 -21.06 1.37 -44.09
N ASP A 56 -20.83 1.33 -45.40
CA ASP A 56 -19.49 1.40 -45.99
C ASP A 56 -18.81 2.75 -45.73
N ALA A 57 -19.58 3.84 -45.72
CA ALA A 57 -19.07 5.16 -45.32
C ALA A 57 -18.61 5.19 -43.86
N LYS A 58 -19.35 4.56 -42.94
CA LYS A 58 -18.97 4.44 -41.53
C LYS A 58 -17.74 3.56 -41.32
N ILE A 59 -17.62 2.45 -42.07
CA ILE A 59 -16.41 1.59 -42.06
C ILE A 59 -15.17 2.40 -42.47
N LYS A 60 -15.23 3.08 -43.62
CA LYS A 60 -14.12 3.93 -44.09
C LYS A 60 -13.77 5.03 -43.10
N LYS A 61 -14.78 5.60 -42.44
CA LYS A 61 -14.58 6.61 -41.40
C LYS A 61 -13.87 6.02 -40.17
N ALA A 62 -14.28 4.85 -39.71
CA ALA A 62 -13.65 4.15 -38.59
C ALA A 62 -12.17 3.84 -38.89
N ASP A 63 -11.89 3.23 -40.05
CA ASP A 63 -10.52 2.90 -40.46
C ASP A 63 -9.65 4.17 -40.58
N ARG A 64 -10.20 5.26 -41.13
CA ARG A 64 -9.51 6.54 -41.20
C ARG A 64 -9.19 7.09 -39.80
N ARG A 65 -10.15 7.05 -38.87
CA ARG A 65 -9.94 7.52 -37.49
C ARG A 65 -8.88 6.69 -36.77
N PHE A 66 -8.87 5.38 -36.97
CA PHE A 66 -7.82 4.52 -36.42
C PHE A 66 -6.43 4.91 -36.93
N GLN A 67 -6.27 5.16 -38.24
CA GLN A 67 -5.00 5.61 -38.81
C GLN A 67 -4.58 7.00 -38.33
N GLU A 68 -5.54 7.94 -38.22
CA GLU A 68 -5.29 9.24 -37.59
C GLU A 68 -4.80 9.08 -36.15
N GLY A 69 -5.40 8.18 -35.37
CA GLY A 69 -4.99 7.87 -34.01
C GLY A 69 -3.54 7.36 -33.91
N LEU A 70 -3.14 6.46 -34.81
CA LEU A 70 -1.75 5.96 -34.88
C LEU A 70 -0.77 7.10 -35.19
N MET A 71 -1.06 7.92 -36.20
CA MET A 71 -0.20 9.06 -36.56
C MET A 71 -0.06 10.06 -35.40
N PHE A 72 -1.15 10.36 -34.69
CA PHE A 72 -1.10 11.24 -33.53
C PHE A 72 -0.33 10.62 -32.37
N SER A 73 -0.50 9.32 -32.10
CA SER A 73 0.23 8.61 -31.04
C SER A 73 1.75 8.58 -31.30
N GLU A 74 2.18 8.28 -32.53
CA GLU A 74 3.59 8.35 -32.95
C GLU A 74 4.15 9.79 -32.89
N GLY A 75 3.28 10.77 -33.13
CA GLY A 75 3.57 12.20 -32.99
C GLY A 75 3.60 12.72 -31.56
N PHE A 76 3.26 11.88 -30.56
CA PHE A 76 3.05 12.26 -29.15
C PHE A 76 1.91 13.26 -28.92
N ASP A 77 0.94 13.35 -29.84
CA ASP A 77 -0.28 14.14 -29.69
C ASP A 77 -1.40 13.28 -29.10
N TYR A 78 -1.25 12.92 -27.81
CA TYR A 78 -2.17 11.97 -27.17
C TYR A 78 -3.60 12.48 -27.09
N ARG A 79 -3.84 13.80 -27.08
CA ARG A 79 -5.21 14.33 -27.03
C ARG A 79 -5.97 13.98 -28.31
N ASN A 80 -5.38 14.27 -29.47
CA ASN A 80 -6.00 13.94 -30.75
C ASN A 80 -6.03 12.43 -31.00
N ALA A 81 -5.02 11.69 -30.50
CA ALA A 81 -5.02 10.23 -30.54
C ALA A 81 -6.20 9.62 -29.75
N LEU A 82 -6.47 10.11 -28.53
CA LEU A 82 -7.60 9.67 -27.71
C LEU A 82 -8.93 9.88 -28.43
N ASP A 83 -9.18 11.10 -28.93
CA ASP A 83 -10.41 11.43 -29.64
C ASP A 83 -10.61 10.53 -30.89
N ALA A 84 -9.52 10.28 -31.63
CA ALA A 84 -9.54 9.46 -32.84
C ALA A 84 -9.82 7.98 -32.53
N PHE A 85 -9.12 7.38 -31.56
CA PHE A 85 -9.35 5.98 -31.17
C PHE A 85 -10.71 5.76 -30.50
N GLN A 86 -11.20 6.71 -29.70
CA GLN A 86 -12.55 6.65 -29.13
C GLN A 86 -13.62 6.64 -30.21
N GLU A 87 -13.48 7.50 -31.24
CA GLU A 87 -14.43 7.55 -32.34
C GLU A 87 -14.37 6.26 -33.19
N ALA A 88 -13.18 5.74 -33.46
CA ALA A 88 -12.98 4.48 -34.17
C ALA A 88 -13.64 3.29 -33.42
N ALA A 89 -13.29 3.10 -32.15
CA ALA A 89 -13.83 2.02 -31.32
C ALA A 89 -15.37 2.09 -31.21
N LYS A 90 -15.93 3.29 -31.08
CA LYS A 90 -17.38 3.50 -31.06
C LYS A 90 -18.02 3.10 -32.38
N LEU A 91 -17.47 3.51 -33.51
CA LEU A 91 -18.00 3.18 -34.83
C LEU A 91 -17.93 1.67 -35.09
N ASP A 92 -16.80 1.02 -34.81
CA ASP A 92 -16.63 -0.41 -35.04
C ASP A 92 -17.48 -1.27 -34.10
N THR A 93 -17.68 -0.84 -32.85
CA THR A 93 -18.66 -1.46 -31.93
C THR A 93 -20.09 -1.35 -32.49
N MET A 94 -20.50 -0.17 -32.98
CA MET A 94 -21.82 0.03 -33.59
C MET A 94 -22.02 -0.79 -34.87
N LEU A 95 -20.95 -1.05 -35.62
CA LEU A 95 -20.94 -1.83 -36.85
C LEU A 95 -20.80 -3.34 -36.60
N SER A 96 -20.67 -3.77 -35.33
CA SER A 96 -20.39 -5.14 -34.92
C SER A 96 -19.12 -5.74 -35.54
N ARG A 97 -18.11 -4.88 -35.75
CA ARG A 97 -16.77 -5.23 -36.21
C ARG A 97 -15.90 -5.58 -35.01
N ASN A 98 -16.13 -6.75 -34.42
CA ASN A 98 -15.57 -7.11 -33.12
C ASN A 98 -14.03 -7.16 -33.10
N GLU A 99 -13.39 -7.63 -34.17
CA GLU A 99 -11.93 -7.70 -34.25
C GLU A 99 -11.29 -6.31 -34.35
N GLU A 100 -11.88 -5.43 -35.15
CA GLU A 100 -11.41 -4.05 -35.27
C GLU A 100 -11.71 -3.23 -34.02
N ALA A 101 -12.91 -3.37 -33.44
CA ALA A 101 -13.24 -2.75 -32.16
C ALA A 101 -12.28 -3.22 -31.05
N LEU A 102 -11.93 -4.51 -31.00
CA LEU A 102 -10.92 -5.05 -30.08
C LEU A 102 -9.57 -4.35 -30.28
N ARG A 103 -9.09 -4.25 -31.52
CA ARG A 103 -7.83 -3.55 -31.84
C ARG A 103 -7.88 -2.08 -31.42
N ASP A 104 -8.99 -1.40 -31.70
CA ASP A 104 -9.18 0.01 -31.39
C ASP A 104 -9.17 0.24 -29.87
N PHE A 105 -9.83 -0.62 -29.08
CA PHE A 105 -9.80 -0.54 -27.62
C PHE A 105 -8.41 -0.80 -27.03
N LEU A 106 -7.61 -1.69 -27.63
CA LEU A 106 -6.23 -1.93 -27.18
C LEU A 106 -5.32 -0.73 -27.47
N GLN A 107 -5.48 -0.06 -28.62
CA GLN A 107 -4.75 1.18 -28.89
C GLN A 107 -5.23 2.34 -28.02
N LEU A 108 -6.54 2.42 -27.78
CA LEU A 108 -7.13 3.41 -26.90
C LEU A 108 -6.59 3.27 -25.47
N GLU A 109 -6.51 2.05 -24.93
CA GLU A 109 -5.93 1.81 -23.61
C GLU A 109 -4.48 2.28 -23.54
N ASP A 110 -3.61 1.89 -24.47
CA ASP A 110 -2.19 2.31 -24.46
C ASP A 110 -2.05 3.84 -24.41
N VAL A 111 -2.85 4.58 -25.18
CA VAL A 111 -2.83 6.05 -25.15
C VAL A 111 -3.41 6.60 -23.83
N GLN A 112 -4.52 6.05 -23.33
CA GLN A 112 -5.11 6.43 -22.04
C GLN A 112 -4.12 6.26 -20.92
N GLU A 113 -3.41 5.13 -20.90
CA GLU A 113 -2.42 4.82 -19.90
C GLU A 113 -1.24 5.80 -19.93
N ARG A 114 -0.71 6.10 -21.13
CA ARG A 114 0.38 7.10 -21.31
C ARG A 114 -0.04 8.50 -20.88
N ALA A 115 -1.33 8.83 -21.04
CA ALA A 115 -1.93 10.08 -20.57
C ALA A 115 -2.26 10.09 -19.06
N GLY A 116 -2.08 8.97 -18.35
CA GLY A 116 -2.42 8.83 -16.92
C GLY A 116 -3.91 8.59 -16.64
N LEU A 117 -4.71 8.25 -17.65
CA LEU A 117 -6.14 7.96 -17.53
C LEU A 117 -6.37 6.48 -17.14
N LEU A 118 -5.86 6.07 -15.97
CA LEU A 118 -5.78 4.66 -15.56
C LEU A 118 -7.15 3.97 -15.44
N ASN A 119 -8.14 4.67 -14.88
CA ASN A 119 -9.50 4.13 -14.77
C ASN A 119 -10.16 3.96 -16.14
N ASP A 120 -9.91 4.89 -17.08
CA ASP A 120 -10.45 4.80 -18.44
C ASP A 120 -9.77 3.67 -19.23
N ALA A 121 -8.46 3.48 -19.03
CA ALA A 121 -7.71 2.34 -19.56
C ALA A 121 -8.31 1.00 -19.09
N LEU A 122 -8.66 0.87 -17.81
CA LEU A 122 -9.35 -0.33 -17.30
C LEU A 122 -10.71 -0.56 -17.96
N LEU A 123 -11.47 0.49 -18.23
CA LEU A 123 -12.76 0.39 -18.95
C LEU A 123 -12.55 -0.08 -20.39
N SER A 124 -11.56 0.46 -21.10
CA SER A 124 -11.18 0.03 -22.45
C SER A 124 -10.74 -1.43 -22.47
N LEU A 125 -9.94 -1.88 -21.49
CA LEU A 125 -9.54 -3.29 -21.36
C LEU A 125 -10.73 -4.21 -21.03
N ALA A 126 -11.69 -3.75 -20.23
CA ALA A 126 -12.90 -4.53 -19.96
C ALA A 126 -13.77 -4.68 -21.24
N ALA A 127 -13.85 -3.63 -22.05
CA ALA A 127 -14.50 -3.70 -23.36
C ALA A 127 -13.76 -4.66 -24.31
N ALA A 128 -12.42 -4.57 -24.39
CA ALA A 128 -11.58 -5.49 -25.15
C ALA A 128 -11.75 -6.96 -24.70
N ASP A 129 -11.77 -7.23 -23.40
CA ASP A 129 -11.98 -8.58 -22.85
C ASP A 129 -13.35 -9.15 -23.31
N SER A 130 -14.40 -8.33 -23.30
CA SER A 130 -15.74 -8.74 -23.75
C SER A 130 -15.84 -9.08 -25.24
N LEU A 131 -14.93 -8.53 -26.05
CA LEU A 131 -14.83 -8.75 -27.49
C LEU A 131 -13.84 -9.86 -27.86
N THR A 132 -13.06 -10.34 -26.88
CA THR A 132 -12.02 -11.34 -27.11
C THR A 132 -12.65 -12.70 -27.44
N PRO A 133 -12.29 -13.34 -28.58
CA PRO A 133 -12.79 -14.66 -28.92
C PRO A 133 -12.45 -15.69 -27.82
N PRO A 134 -13.36 -16.63 -27.47
CA PRO A 134 -13.13 -17.59 -26.39
C PRO A 134 -11.85 -18.43 -26.51
N ASP A 135 -11.40 -18.66 -27.74
CA ASP A 135 -10.23 -19.47 -28.06
C ASP A 135 -8.92 -18.66 -28.12
N SER A 136 -8.99 -17.32 -28.00
CA SER A 136 -7.83 -16.42 -28.10
C SER A 136 -7.14 -16.22 -26.74
N GLU A 137 -6.59 -17.30 -26.19
CA GLU A 137 -5.95 -17.30 -24.87
C GLU A 137 -4.77 -16.32 -24.78
N THR A 138 -4.02 -16.13 -25.89
CA THR A 138 -2.89 -15.17 -25.93
C THR A 138 -3.34 -13.73 -25.78
N VAL A 139 -4.43 -13.33 -26.46
CA VAL A 139 -4.97 -11.97 -26.35
C VAL A 139 -5.57 -11.76 -24.97
N LYS A 140 -6.32 -12.77 -24.48
CA LYS A 140 -6.88 -12.74 -23.12
C LYS A 140 -5.80 -12.55 -22.05
N ARG A 141 -4.68 -13.29 -22.13
CA ARG A 141 -3.54 -13.11 -21.21
C ARG A 141 -2.99 -11.69 -21.25
N LYS A 142 -2.74 -11.15 -22.43
CA LYS A 142 -2.25 -9.76 -22.57
C LYS A 142 -3.20 -8.76 -21.91
N ILE A 143 -4.51 -8.89 -22.14
CA ILE A 143 -5.51 -8.01 -21.53
C ILE A 143 -5.50 -8.16 -20.01
N VAL A 144 -5.52 -9.39 -19.49
CA VAL A 144 -5.49 -9.64 -18.04
C VAL A 144 -4.19 -9.11 -17.43
N ASP A 145 -3.04 -9.29 -18.09
CA ASP A 145 -1.75 -8.80 -17.61
C ASP A 145 -1.76 -7.28 -17.45
N ARG A 146 -2.30 -6.55 -18.42
CA ARG A 146 -2.47 -5.08 -18.35
C ARG A 146 -3.46 -4.67 -17.26
N GLN A 147 -4.61 -5.35 -17.15
CA GLN A 147 -5.57 -5.09 -16.09
C GLN A 147 -4.93 -5.26 -14.71
N VAL A 148 -4.17 -6.33 -14.51
CA VAL A 148 -3.50 -6.62 -13.23
C VAL A 148 -2.44 -5.57 -12.93
N GLU A 149 -1.67 -5.12 -13.91
CA GLU A 149 -0.69 -4.04 -13.75
C GLU A 149 -1.34 -2.73 -13.30
N ILE A 150 -2.39 -2.27 -13.99
CA ILE A 150 -3.08 -1.03 -13.63
C ILE A 150 -3.79 -1.16 -12.26
N LEU A 151 -4.45 -2.29 -11.99
CA LEU A 151 -5.08 -2.53 -10.68
C LEU A 151 -4.07 -2.56 -9.54
N THR A 152 -2.87 -3.09 -9.79
CA THR A 152 -1.75 -3.10 -8.83
C THR A 152 -1.29 -1.68 -8.54
N GLU A 153 -1.11 -0.84 -9.56
CA GLU A 153 -0.73 0.57 -9.36
C GLU A 153 -1.80 1.35 -8.57
N LEU A 154 -3.07 1.09 -8.86
CA LEU A 154 -4.22 1.67 -8.16
C LEU A 154 -4.46 1.05 -6.77
N GLY A 155 -3.68 0.05 -6.34
CA GLY A 155 -3.81 -0.59 -5.04
C GLY A 155 -5.05 -1.45 -4.85
N GLU A 156 -5.73 -1.81 -5.93
CA GLU A 156 -6.92 -2.67 -5.92
C GLU A 156 -6.46 -4.15 -5.95
N TRP A 157 -5.70 -4.55 -4.93
CA TRP A 157 -5.00 -5.84 -4.85
C TRP A 157 -5.93 -7.05 -4.98
N LYS A 158 -7.12 -6.98 -4.38
CA LYS A 158 -8.10 -8.07 -4.42
C LYS A 158 -8.68 -8.26 -5.83
N ASP A 159 -8.92 -7.15 -6.53
CA ASP A 159 -9.40 -7.20 -7.91
C ASP A 159 -8.28 -7.71 -8.83
N ALA A 160 -7.04 -7.29 -8.60
CA ALA A 160 -5.87 -7.83 -9.31
C ALA A 160 -5.72 -9.35 -9.12
N VAL A 161 -5.88 -9.87 -7.89
CA VAL A 161 -5.91 -11.33 -7.61
C VAL A 161 -7.03 -11.99 -8.39
N ALA A 162 -8.25 -11.45 -8.34
CA ALA A 162 -9.40 -12.02 -9.03
C ALA A 162 -9.19 -12.09 -10.55
N ARG A 163 -8.61 -11.04 -11.15
CA ARG A 163 -8.28 -10.99 -12.58
C ARG A 163 -7.21 -12.00 -12.95
N GLN A 164 -6.09 -12.04 -12.23
CA GLN A 164 -5.01 -13.00 -12.52
C GLN A 164 -5.51 -14.46 -12.42
N ARG A 165 -6.35 -14.78 -11.43
CA ARG A 165 -6.94 -16.12 -11.25
C ARG A 165 -7.91 -16.53 -12.36
N SER A 166 -8.39 -15.60 -13.17
CA SER A 166 -9.28 -15.90 -14.29
C SER A 166 -8.59 -16.61 -15.45
N LEU A 167 -7.25 -16.57 -15.48
CA LEU A 167 -6.45 -17.29 -16.47
C LEU A 167 -6.39 -18.78 -16.17
N LYS A 168 -6.56 -19.60 -17.21
CA LYS A 168 -6.38 -21.06 -17.11
C LYS A 168 -4.87 -21.34 -17.14
N ASN A 169 -4.36 -22.28 -16.34
CA ASN A 169 -2.96 -22.69 -16.36
C ASN A 169 -1.95 -21.51 -16.31
N LEU A 170 -1.71 -20.99 -15.12
CA LEU A 170 -0.77 -19.86 -14.94
C LEU A 170 0.66 -20.22 -15.37
N LEU A 171 1.26 -19.37 -16.20
CA LEU A 171 2.68 -19.36 -16.53
C LEU A 171 3.52 -19.05 -15.27
N PRO A 172 4.83 -19.38 -15.24
CA PRO A 172 5.63 -19.15 -14.04
C PRO A 172 5.73 -17.68 -13.59
N ASN A 173 5.82 -16.73 -14.53
CA ASN A 173 5.81 -15.29 -14.24
C ASN A 173 4.45 -14.81 -13.71
N GLU A 174 3.35 -15.32 -14.27
CA GLU A 174 1.99 -15.06 -13.80
C GLU A 174 1.76 -15.65 -12.39
N ALA A 175 2.30 -16.84 -12.12
CA ALA A 175 2.29 -17.45 -10.80
C ALA A 175 3.10 -16.61 -9.79
N LEU A 176 4.25 -16.11 -10.19
CA LEU A 176 5.06 -15.21 -9.36
C LEU A 176 4.30 -13.90 -9.04
N ARG A 177 3.68 -13.29 -10.04
CA ARG A 177 2.86 -12.09 -9.87
C ARG A 177 1.70 -12.35 -8.90
N LEU A 178 1.01 -13.48 -9.07
CA LEU A 178 -0.07 -13.88 -8.16
C LEU A 178 0.43 -14.12 -6.73
N ALA A 179 1.63 -14.71 -6.55
CA ALA A 179 2.23 -14.87 -5.23
C ALA A 179 2.48 -13.53 -4.52
N ARG A 180 2.98 -12.53 -5.26
CA ARG A 180 3.18 -11.17 -4.75
C ARG A 180 1.86 -10.51 -4.35
N LEU A 181 0.82 -10.64 -5.18
CA LEU A 181 -0.50 -10.11 -4.87
C LEU A 181 -1.08 -10.75 -3.60
N TYR A 182 -0.91 -12.06 -3.41
CA TYR A 182 -1.33 -12.73 -2.18
C TYR A 182 -0.56 -12.26 -0.94
N MET A 183 0.73 -11.96 -1.06
CA MET A 183 1.47 -11.31 0.04
C MET A 183 0.88 -9.93 0.37
N LYS A 184 0.43 -9.17 -0.63
CA LYS A 184 -0.22 -7.86 -0.40
C LYS A 184 -1.60 -7.99 0.26
N THR A 185 -2.36 -9.03 -0.08
CA THR A 185 -3.69 -9.29 0.51
C THR A 185 -3.64 -10.02 1.86
N GLY A 186 -2.46 -10.47 2.29
CA GLY A 186 -2.26 -11.19 3.55
C GLY A 186 -2.52 -12.70 3.48
N GLU A 187 -2.75 -13.25 2.28
CA GLU A 187 -2.99 -14.68 2.05
C GLU A 187 -1.66 -15.45 1.91
N THR A 188 -0.87 -15.46 2.99
CA THR A 188 0.54 -15.91 2.99
C THR A 188 0.72 -17.37 2.59
N VAL A 189 -0.21 -18.26 2.96
CA VAL A 189 -0.18 -19.69 2.56
C VAL A 189 -0.32 -19.85 1.04
N SER A 190 -1.24 -19.09 0.42
CA SER A 190 -1.40 -19.09 -1.03
C SER A 190 -0.17 -18.50 -1.71
N ALA A 191 0.38 -17.40 -1.18
CA ALA A 191 1.61 -16.81 -1.69
C ALA A 191 2.76 -17.83 -1.74
N TYR A 192 2.98 -18.58 -0.66
CA TYR A 192 4.02 -19.61 -0.57
C TYR A 192 3.88 -20.68 -1.68
N GLN A 193 2.67 -21.20 -1.89
CA GLN A 193 2.41 -22.21 -2.93
C GLN A 193 2.73 -21.68 -4.33
N PHE A 194 2.36 -20.44 -4.62
CA PHE A 194 2.62 -19.84 -5.93
C PHE A 194 4.08 -19.46 -6.14
N TYR A 195 4.80 -19.03 -5.09
CA TYR A 195 6.25 -18.87 -5.16
C TYR A 195 6.95 -20.21 -5.46
N ARG A 196 6.55 -21.31 -4.82
CA ARG A 196 7.09 -22.64 -5.15
C ARG A 196 6.85 -23.04 -6.60
N LYS A 197 5.66 -22.74 -7.13
CA LYS A 197 5.34 -22.99 -8.55
C LYS A 197 6.23 -22.15 -9.48
N ALA A 198 6.39 -20.87 -9.17
CA ALA A 198 7.25 -19.96 -9.94
C ALA A 198 8.74 -20.37 -9.88
N ALA A 199 9.20 -20.93 -8.76
CA ALA A 199 10.56 -21.41 -8.57
C ALA A 199 10.95 -22.59 -9.49
N ALA A 200 9.99 -23.23 -10.15
CA ALA A 200 10.22 -24.25 -11.17
C ALA A 200 10.40 -23.68 -12.59
N SER A 201 10.39 -22.35 -12.76
CA SER A 201 10.60 -21.69 -14.05
C SER A 201 11.98 -21.98 -14.65
N GLU A 202 12.07 -22.00 -15.97
CA GLU A 202 13.36 -21.97 -16.68
C GLU A 202 14.01 -20.58 -16.64
N SER A 203 13.22 -19.50 -16.48
CA SER A 203 13.73 -18.13 -16.36
C SER A 203 14.48 -17.94 -15.05
N ALA A 204 15.75 -17.53 -15.14
CA ALA A 204 16.58 -17.24 -13.98
C ALA A 204 16.01 -16.09 -13.13
N VAL A 205 15.49 -15.03 -13.78
CA VAL A 205 14.86 -13.88 -13.11
C VAL A 205 13.66 -14.35 -12.28
N VAL A 206 12.74 -15.11 -12.88
CA VAL A 206 11.54 -15.62 -12.18
C VAL A 206 11.93 -16.50 -10.99
N ARG A 207 12.94 -17.37 -11.15
CA ARG A 207 13.43 -18.22 -10.05
C ARG A 207 14.04 -17.40 -8.91
N ILE A 208 14.85 -16.39 -9.22
CA ILE A 208 15.47 -15.53 -8.22
C ILE A 208 14.38 -14.83 -7.39
N GLU A 209 13.41 -14.22 -8.05
CA GLU A 209 12.31 -13.53 -7.38
C GLU A 209 11.44 -14.49 -6.57
N ALA A 210 11.20 -15.70 -7.08
CA ALA A 210 10.49 -16.75 -6.35
C ALA A 210 11.24 -17.22 -5.10
N TYR A 211 12.56 -17.44 -5.20
CA TYR A 211 13.39 -17.81 -4.05
C TYR A 211 13.47 -16.69 -3.02
N ALA A 212 13.49 -15.42 -3.45
CA ALA A 212 13.42 -14.28 -2.55
C ALA A 212 12.10 -14.27 -1.76
N GLY A 213 10.97 -14.48 -2.45
CA GLY A 213 9.65 -14.59 -1.82
C GLY A 213 9.56 -15.75 -0.82
N LEU A 214 10.14 -16.91 -1.14
CA LEU A 214 10.21 -18.06 -0.23
C LEU A 214 11.08 -17.79 0.99
N ALA A 215 12.25 -17.17 0.81
CA ALA A 215 13.14 -16.78 1.90
C ALA A 215 12.43 -15.79 2.86
N MET A 216 11.79 -14.76 2.32
CA MET A 216 11.04 -13.78 3.11
C MET A 216 9.88 -14.41 3.89
N PHE A 217 9.09 -15.30 3.24
CA PHE A 217 7.99 -16.00 3.91
C PHE A 217 8.48 -16.79 5.14
N LEU A 218 9.63 -17.45 5.03
CA LEU A 218 10.22 -18.26 6.10
C LEU A 218 10.83 -17.43 7.23
N ASP A 219 11.40 -16.26 6.92
CA ASP A 219 11.86 -15.33 7.94
C ASP A 219 10.68 -14.72 8.72
N GLU A 220 9.55 -14.49 8.06
CA GLU A 220 8.34 -13.94 8.69
C GLU A 220 7.49 -15.00 9.44
N ASN A 221 7.69 -16.30 9.18
CA ASN A 221 6.90 -17.40 9.77
C ASN A 221 7.78 -18.54 10.30
N PRO A 222 8.59 -18.31 11.35
CA PRO A 222 9.54 -19.30 11.87
C PRO A 222 8.88 -20.53 12.52
N SER A 223 7.57 -20.50 12.81
CA SER A 223 6.81 -21.58 13.47
C SER A 223 6.51 -22.78 12.57
N GLY A 224 6.65 -22.65 11.23
CA GLY A 224 6.40 -23.73 10.27
C GLY A 224 7.57 -24.71 10.06
N LYS A 225 8.68 -24.57 10.79
CA LYS A 225 10.01 -25.14 10.47
C LYS A 225 10.16 -26.66 10.31
N GLN A 226 9.13 -27.48 10.56
CA GLN A 226 9.34 -28.93 10.60
C GLN A 226 9.56 -29.60 9.23
N ASP A 227 9.19 -28.99 8.09
CA ASP A 227 9.31 -29.61 6.75
C ASP A 227 9.85 -28.69 5.62
N TYR A 228 10.41 -27.52 5.94
CA TYR A 228 10.83 -26.53 4.93
C TYR A 228 12.35 -26.34 4.83
N ASP A 229 12.84 -26.05 3.61
CA ASP A 229 14.18 -25.48 3.39
C ASP A 229 14.35 -24.20 4.24
N SER A 230 15.56 -23.91 4.72
CA SER A 230 15.82 -22.66 5.46
C SER A 230 15.81 -21.42 4.54
N SER A 231 15.50 -20.22 5.05
CA SER A 231 15.63 -18.95 4.30
C SER A 231 17.01 -18.80 3.66
N ARG A 232 18.07 -19.14 4.41
CA ARG A 232 19.46 -19.13 3.93
C ARG A 232 19.72 -20.09 2.76
N THR A 233 18.98 -21.19 2.65
CA THR A 233 19.08 -22.11 1.51
C THR A 233 18.65 -21.41 0.21
N TYR A 234 17.55 -20.65 0.26
CA TYR A 234 17.07 -19.90 -0.90
C TYR A 234 17.97 -18.71 -1.26
N GLN A 235 18.53 -18.02 -0.27
CA GLN A 235 19.54 -16.97 -0.49
C GLN A 235 20.76 -17.52 -1.26
N LYS A 236 21.27 -18.70 -0.86
CA LYS A 236 22.37 -19.36 -1.60
C LYS A 236 22.00 -19.72 -3.04
N LYS A 237 20.79 -20.24 -3.27
CA LYS A 237 20.28 -20.53 -4.63
C LYS A 237 20.27 -19.27 -5.50
N ILE A 238 19.89 -18.11 -4.96
CA ILE A 238 19.96 -16.83 -5.70
C ILE A 238 21.40 -16.50 -6.10
N VAL A 239 22.35 -16.58 -5.17
CA VAL A 239 23.78 -16.33 -5.44
C VAL A 239 24.32 -17.27 -6.51
N GLU A 240 23.97 -18.56 -6.45
CA GLU A 240 24.38 -19.57 -7.43
C GLU A 240 23.85 -19.27 -8.84
N LEU A 241 22.57 -18.86 -8.96
CA LEU A 241 21.99 -18.45 -10.24
C LEU A 241 22.69 -17.23 -10.84
N CYS A 242 23.00 -16.23 -10.02
CA CYS A 242 23.73 -15.05 -10.48
C CYS A 242 25.13 -15.41 -10.98
N LYS A 243 25.87 -16.24 -10.23
CA LYS A 243 27.19 -16.73 -10.65
C LYS A 243 27.16 -17.56 -11.93
N ALA A 244 26.11 -18.35 -12.13
CA ALA A 244 25.92 -19.11 -13.36
C ALA A 244 25.67 -18.18 -14.56
N ALA A 245 24.86 -17.13 -14.39
CA ALA A 245 24.61 -16.14 -15.43
C ALA A 245 25.88 -15.38 -15.83
N GLU A 246 26.73 -14.98 -14.89
CA GLU A 246 28.01 -14.31 -15.20
C GLU A 246 28.92 -15.14 -16.11
N LYS A 247 28.94 -16.46 -15.93
CA LYS A 247 29.79 -17.40 -16.68
C LYS A 247 29.15 -17.92 -17.97
N SER A 248 27.91 -17.56 -18.23
CA SER A 248 27.13 -18.05 -19.35
C SER A 248 27.40 -17.26 -20.64
N SER A 249 26.95 -17.82 -21.76
CA SER A 249 26.90 -17.17 -23.06
C SER A 249 25.67 -16.26 -23.26
N LEU A 250 24.96 -15.89 -22.19
CA LEU A 250 23.83 -14.95 -22.25
C LEU A 250 24.29 -13.57 -22.74
N SER A 251 23.35 -12.83 -23.33
CA SER A 251 23.56 -11.43 -23.71
C SER A 251 23.82 -10.54 -22.48
N ASP A 252 24.42 -9.37 -22.70
CA ASP A 252 24.71 -8.44 -21.60
C ASP A 252 23.42 -7.90 -20.96
N ASP A 253 22.34 -7.74 -21.74
CA ASP A 253 21.01 -7.35 -21.24
C ASP A 253 20.41 -8.44 -20.32
N GLU A 254 20.45 -9.70 -20.74
CA GLU A 254 19.97 -10.81 -19.90
C GLU A 254 20.79 -10.97 -18.62
N LYS A 255 22.11 -10.79 -18.72
CA LYS A 255 23.00 -10.78 -17.54
C LYS A 255 22.67 -9.62 -16.63
N PHE A 256 22.45 -8.43 -17.18
CA PHE A 256 22.08 -7.25 -16.43
C PHE A 256 20.79 -7.47 -15.64
N ASP A 257 19.74 -7.99 -16.28
CA ASP A 257 18.46 -8.30 -15.64
C ASP A 257 18.61 -9.32 -14.51
N ILE A 258 19.37 -10.39 -14.73
CA ILE A 258 19.60 -11.43 -13.70
C ILE A 258 20.38 -10.85 -12.52
N LEU A 259 21.44 -10.07 -12.78
CA LEU A 259 22.31 -9.53 -11.73
C LEU A 259 21.61 -8.44 -10.91
N THR A 260 20.87 -7.53 -11.55
CA THR A 260 20.10 -6.49 -10.86
C THR A 260 18.98 -7.11 -10.03
N THR A 261 18.25 -8.08 -10.58
CA THR A 261 17.20 -8.82 -9.86
C THR A 261 17.79 -9.56 -8.66
N GLY A 262 18.90 -10.27 -8.85
CA GLY A 262 19.62 -10.98 -7.78
C GLY A 262 20.11 -10.04 -6.69
N ALA A 263 20.69 -8.89 -7.06
CA ALA A 263 21.15 -7.87 -6.13
C ALA A 263 19.99 -7.31 -5.29
N ARG A 264 18.88 -6.92 -5.93
CA ARG A 264 17.69 -6.42 -5.23
C ARG A 264 17.09 -7.46 -4.31
N ALA A 265 16.97 -8.71 -4.76
CA ALA A 265 16.48 -9.82 -3.95
C ALA A 265 17.35 -10.05 -2.70
N LEU A 266 18.68 -10.07 -2.86
CA LEU A 266 19.60 -10.28 -1.74
C LEU A 266 19.67 -9.06 -0.80
N SER A 267 19.41 -7.84 -1.28
CA SER A 267 19.45 -6.62 -0.47
C SER A 267 18.42 -6.59 0.67
N ALA A 268 17.40 -7.46 0.61
CA ALA A 268 16.42 -7.65 1.67
C ALA A 268 16.99 -8.38 2.90
N PHE A 269 18.16 -9.02 2.78
CA PHE A 269 18.78 -9.83 3.83
C PHE A 269 20.12 -9.23 4.26
N GLU A 270 20.23 -8.81 5.53
CA GLU A 270 21.44 -8.15 6.06
C GLU A 270 22.74 -8.94 5.84
N PRO A 271 22.80 -10.28 6.05
CA PRO A 271 24.02 -11.06 5.79
C PRO A 271 24.50 -11.01 4.33
N GLU A 272 23.60 -10.70 3.39
CA GLU A 272 23.85 -10.77 1.95
C GLU A 272 24.07 -9.39 1.30
N LEU A 273 24.07 -8.30 2.07
CA LEU A 273 24.25 -6.93 1.55
C LEU A 273 25.54 -6.76 0.74
N LYS A 274 26.63 -7.43 1.14
CA LYS A 274 27.90 -7.41 0.39
C LYS A 274 27.77 -8.09 -0.98
N ASN A 275 27.06 -9.21 -1.05
CA ASN A 275 26.80 -9.91 -2.31
C ASN A 275 25.87 -9.07 -3.19
N ALA A 276 24.83 -8.46 -2.61
CA ALA A 276 23.95 -7.54 -3.33
C ALA A 276 24.71 -6.36 -3.96
N SER A 277 25.57 -5.69 -3.19
CA SER A 277 26.41 -4.58 -3.68
C SER A 277 27.35 -5.04 -4.79
N PHE A 278 28.02 -6.19 -4.62
CA PHE A 278 28.92 -6.75 -5.63
C PHE A 278 28.19 -7.04 -6.95
N LEU A 279 27.04 -7.70 -6.90
CA LEU A 279 26.24 -8.02 -8.09
C LEU A 279 25.75 -6.74 -8.79
N MET A 280 25.37 -5.71 -8.03
CA MET A 280 24.95 -4.44 -8.62
C MET A 280 26.10 -3.68 -9.30
N PHE A 281 27.32 -3.71 -8.74
CA PHE A 281 28.51 -3.18 -9.44
C PHE A 281 28.84 -3.97 -10.71
N LYS A 282 28.61 -5.28 -10.72
CA LYS A 282 28.75 -6.10 -11.94
C LYS A 282 27.72 -5.72 -12.99
N ALA A 283 26.46 -5.54 -12.59
CA ALA A 283 25.41 -5.06 -13.47
C ALA A 283 25.73 -3.66 -14.04
N LEU A 284 26.22 -2.74 -13.21
CA LEU A 284 26.67 -1.41 -13.65
C LEU A 284 27.75 -1.48 -14.75
N GLY A 285 28.65 -2.47 -14.66
CA GLY A 285 29.70 -2.69 -15.66
C GLY A 285 29.17 -3.11 -17.03
N LEU A 286 27.94 -3.64 -17.12
CA LEU A 286 27.30 -4.07 -18.36
C LEU A 286 26.61 -2.92 -19.10
N LEU A 287 26.12 -1.89 -18.40
CA LEU A 287 25.37 -0.78 -19.01
C LEU A 287 26.22 0.13 -19.91
N GLY A 288 27.55 0.03 -19.87
CA GLY A 288 28.44 1.01 -20.51
C GLY A 288 28.15 2.44 -20.04
N LYS A 289 28.72 3.44 -20.71
CA LYS A 289 28.28 4.85 -20.57
C LYS A 289 27.53 5.27 -21.82
N ASP A 290 26.46 4.56 -22.16
CA ASP A 290 25.57 5.00 -23.22
C ASP A 290 24.75 6.21 -22.75
N ARG A 291 24.74 7.28 -23.56
CA ARG A 291 23.97 8.50 -23.29
C ARG A 291 22.46 8.25 -23.31
N GLN A 292 21.98 7.22 -24.01
CA GLN A 292 20.54 6.93 -24.08
C GLN A 292 19.98 6.28 -22.80
N ALA A 293 20.84 5.67 -21.97
CA ALA A 293 20.46 5.01 -20.72
C ALA A 293 21.03 5.73 -19.48
N GLU A 294 21.34 7.03 -19.58
CA GLU A 294 22.04 7.78 -18.52
C GLU A 294 21.29 7.75 -17.18
N MET A 295 19.96 7.89 -17.18
CA MET A 295 19.15 7.79 -15.96
C MET A 295 19.24 6.39 -15.32
N LEU A 296 19.19 5.33 -16.14
CA LEU A 296 19.35 3.96 -15.65
C LEU A 296 20.73 3.75 -15.05
N TRP A 297 21.78 4.27 -15.69
CA TRP A 297 23.14 4.21 -15.19
C TRP A 297 23.26 4.87 -13.81
N TRP A 298 22.75 6.09 -13.65
CA TRP A 298 22.78 6.81 -12.36
C TRP A 298 21.99 6.10 -11.28
N HIS A 299 20.83 5.54 -11.62
CA HIS A 299 20.01 4.78 -10.68
C HIS A 299 20.73 3.51 -10.21
N VAL A 300 21.32 2.73 -11.13
CA VAL A 300 22.07 1.51 -10.79
C VAL A 300 23.35 1.82 -10.04
N ALA A 301 24.06 2.89 -10.40
CA ALA A 301 25.25 3.36 -9.67
C ALA A 301 24.91 3.75 -8.23
N PHE A 302 23.77 4.42 -8.04
CA PHE A 302 23.23 4.74 -6.73
C PHE A 302 22.89 3.48 -5.91
N GLU A 303 22.15 2.52 -6.48
CA GLU A 303 21.82 1.26 -5.81
C GLU A 303 23.06 0.45 -5.45
N ALA A 304 24.07 0.39 -6.33
CA ALA A 304 25.33 -0.31 -6.06
C ALA A 304 26.05 0.25 -4.82
N ASN A 305 25.97 1.56 -4.65
CA ASN A 305 26.58 2.31 -3.56
C ASN A 305 25.71 2.39 -2.28
N SER A 306 24.43 2.00 -2.32
CA SER A 306 23.53 2.09 -1.17
C SER A 306 23.56 0.87 -0.26
N TYR A 307 23.80 -0.34 -0.80
CA TYR A 307 23.62 -1.60 -0.08
C TYR A 307 24.65 -1.92 1.02
N ALA A 308 25.95 -1.69 0.77
CA ALA A 308 26.99 -2.16 1.71
C ALA A 308 28.09 -1.13 1.96
N VAL A 309 28.69 -0.58 0.90
CA VAL A 309 29.78 0.40 1.01
C VAL A 309 29.32 1.71 0.41
N ARG A 310 28.97 2.66 1.28
CA ARG A 310 28.49 3.98 0.89
C ARG A 310 29.66 4.94 0.71
N ARG A 311 29.86 5.40 -0.52
CA ARG A 311 30.76 6.51 -0.83
C ARG A 311 29.95 7.79 -0.91
N VAL A 312 30.24 8.73 -0.01
CA VAL A 312 29.53 10.01 0.11
C VAL A 312 29.50 10.78 -1.21
N ALA A 313 30.66 10.95 -1.86
CA ALA A 313 30.74 11.69 -3.13
C ALA A 313 29.82 11.12 -4.21
N ASN A 314 29.73 9.78 -4.33
CA ASN A 314 28.84 9.14 -5.30
C ASN A 314 27.36 9.40 -4.97
N LEU A 315 26.98 9.40 -3.68
CA LEU A 315 25.60 9.71 -3.26
C LEU A 315 25.25 11.18 -3.56
N GLU A 316 26.17 12.11 -3.36
CA GLU A 316 25.97 13.53 -3.69
C GLU A 316 25.83 13.75 -5.21
N GLU A 317 26.66 13.09 -6.01
CA GLU A 317 26.56 13.10 -7.47
C GLU A 317 25.21 12.56 -7.94
N SER A 318 24.79 11.39 -7.43
CA SER A 318 23.47 10.82 -7.71
C SER A 318 22.34 11.76 -7.29
N LEU A 319 22.40 12.35 -6.09
CA LEU A 319 21.40 13.31 -5.62
C LEU A 319 21.29 14.52 -6.55
N ASN A 320 22.41 15.08 -6.97
CA ASN A 320 22.44 16.22 -7.88
C ASN A 320 21.84 15.86 -9.24
N TYR A 321 22.14 14.68 -9.76
CA TYR A 321 21.53 14.20 -11.00
C TYR A 321 20.02 13.97 -10.84
N PHE A 322 19.58 13.33 -9.75
CA PHE A 322 18.15 13.13 -9.47
C PHE A 322 17.38 14.45 -9.35
N LYS A 323 17.97 15.49 -8.77
CA LYS A 323 17.40 16.85 -8.76
C LYS A 323 17.20 17.42 -10.16
N GLN A 324 18.20 17.25 -11.04
CA GLN A 324 18.12 17.74 -12.43
C GLN A 324 17.02 17.01 -13.21
N GLN A 325 16.79 15.72 -12.93
CA GLN A 325 15.78 14.92 -13.58
C GLN A 325 14.39 14.98 -12.92
N ASP A 326 14.26 15.66 -11.77
CA ASP A 326 13.08 15.60 -10.86
C ASP A 326 12.69 14.16 -10.50
N TYR A 327 13.68 13.28 -10.26
CA TYR A 327 13.46 11.91 -9.78
C TYR A 327 13.40 11.90 -8.24
N ARG A 328 12.22 12.21 -7.71
CA ARG A 328 12.02 12.56 -6.30
C ARG A 328 12.12 11.35 -5.37
N ILE A 329 11.72 10.13 -5.78
CA ILE A 329 11.95 8.92 -4.95
C ILE A 329 13.45 8.71 -4.75
N GLY A 330 14.24 8.85 -5.82
CA GLY A 330 15.69 8.80 -5.75
C GLY A 330 16.28 9.90 -4.88
N MET A 331 15.75 11.13 -4.97
CA MET A 331 16.16 12.24 -4.10
C MET A 331 15.93 11.91 -2.62
N ALA A 332 14.72 11.46 -2.25
CA ALA A 332 14.39 11.13 -0.86
C ALA A 332 15.31 10.04 -0.31
N HIS A 333 15.55 8.97 -1.09
CA HIS A 333 16.44 7.88 -0.69
C HIS A 333 17.89 8.38 -0.55
N ALA A 334 18.39 9.17 -1.51
CA ALA A 334 19.74 9.73 -1.45
C ALA A 334 19.92 10.70 -0.25
N TYR A 335 18.93 11.54 0.02
CA TYR A 335 18.91 12.43 1.18
C TYR A 335 18.97 11.65 2.50
N ALA A 336 18.15 10.60 2.65
CA ALA A 336 18.16 9.75 3.83
C ALA A 336 19.54 9.09 4.02
N LEU A 337 20.11 8.51 2.96
CA LEU A 337 21.43 7.88 3.01
C LEU A 337 22.53 8.88 3.38
N LEU A 338 22.60 10.04 2.72
CA LEU A 338 23.59 11.08 3.02
C LEU A 338 23.50 11.59 4.46
N GLY A 339 22.28 11.79 4.97
CA GLY A 339 22.06 12.23 6.34
C GLY A 339 22.42 11.20 7.41
N MET A 340 22.45 9.91 7.06
CA MET A 340 22.93 8.84 7.93
C MET A 340 24.46 8.77 8.02
N GLU A 341 25.19 9.35 7.06
CA GLU A 341 26.65 9.29 7.03
C GLU A 341 27.28 10.19 8.11
N GLY A 342 28.24 9.64 8.84
CA GLY A 342 28.94 10.32 9.95
C GLY A 342 29.92 11.42 9.53
N ASN A 343 30.10 11.66 8.23
CA ASN A 343 31.09 12.61 7.70
C ASN A 343 30.60 14.07 7.72
N TYR A 344 29.33 14.31 8.06
CA TYR A 344 28.73 15.63 8.08
C TYR A 344 28.52 16.13 9.51
N GLY A 345 28.59 17.45 9.70
CA GLY A 345 28.15 18.09 10.94
C GLY A 345 26.64 17.94 11.15
N ALA A 346 26.20 18.04 12.41
CA ALA A 346 24.80 17.80 12.81
C ALA A 346 23.77 18.61 12.00
N GLU A 347 24.01 19.90 11.73
CA GLU A 347 23.07 20.72 10.96
C GLU A 347 22.93 20.28 9.50
N GLN A 348 24.02 19.81 8.88
CA GLN A 348 23.97 19.27 7.51
C GLN A 348 23.25 17.93 7.48
N GLN A 349 23.47 17.06 8.47
CA GLN A 349 22.70 15.82 8.62
C GLN A 349 21.21 16.10 8.80
N ILE A 350 20.85 17.03 9.70
CA ILE A 350 19.47 17.47 9.92
C ILE A 350 18.85 17.96 8.61
N SER A 351 19.56 18.81 7.86
CA SER A 351 19.09 19.33 6.57
C SER A 351 18.82 18.21 5.57
N TYR A 352 19.75 17.27 5.38
CA TYR A 352 19.55 16.16 4.46
C TYR A 352 18.36 15.28 4.86
N LEU A 353 18.29 14.87 6.13
CA LEU A 353 17.22 13.99 6.59
C LEU A 353 15.84 14.66 6.55
N LYS A 354 15.76 15.96 6.86
CA LYS A 354 14.52 16.74 6.72
C LYS A 354 14.06 16.84 5.27
N ASN A 355 14.95 17.15 4.34
CA ASN A 355 14.61 17.21 2.91
C ASN A 355 14.08 15.85 2.42
N GLY A 356 14.67 14.74 2.86
CA GLY A 356 14.16 13.39 2.56
C GLY A 356 12.76 13.16 3.13
N LEU A 357 12.52 13.56 4.38
CA LEU A 357 11.22 13.42 5.05
C LEU A 357 10.13 14.25 4.37
N GLU A 358 10.43 15.51 4.03
CA GLU A 358 9.52 16.44 3.36
C GLU A 358 9.08 15.91 1.99
N ILE A 359 10.02 15.35 1.21
CA ILE A 359 9.66 14.69 -0.05
C ILE A 359 8.70 13.53 0.21
N CYS A 360 8.98 12.65 1.18
CA CYS A 360 8.09 11.53 1.50
C CYS A 360 6.69 11.97 1.99
N GLU A 361 6.58 13.11 2.66
CA GLU A 361 5.29 13.69 3.07
C GLU A 361 4.48 14.21 1.89
N GLU A 362 5.12 14.80 0.89
CA GLU A 362 4.45 15.26 -0.34
C GLU A 362 4.02 14.10 -1.25
N PHE A 363 4.69 12.96 -1.17
CA PHE A 363 4.35 11.77 -1.95
C PHE A 363 3.28 10.93 -1.28
N PHE A 364 2.29 10.50 -2.06
CA PHE A 364 1.19 9.62 -1.67
C PHE A 364 1.57 8.14 -1.88
N ILE A 365 2.87 7.81 -1.94
CA ILE A 365 3.36 6.46 -2.26
C ILE A 365 3.22 5.55 -1.05
N TYR A 366 2.59 4.40 -1.26
CA TYR A 366 2.32 3.43 -0.20
C TYR A 366 3.05 2.08 -0.41
N ASP A 367 3.71 1.88 -1.55
CA ASP A 367 4.47 0.65 -1.84
C ASP A 367 5.83 0.92 -2.49
N LEU A 368 6.80 1.31 -1.67
CA LEU A 368 8.21 1.40 -2.08
C LEU A 368 8.91 0.03 -1.91
N PRO A 369 10.01 -0.22 -2.63
CA PRO A 369 10.89 -1.36 -2.35
C PRO A 369 11.25 -1.45 -0.86
N ARG A 370 11.31 -2.67 -0.31
CA ARG A 370 11.51 -2.92 1.13
C ARG A 370 12.82 -2.31 1.67
N ASN A 371 13.89 -2.41 0.89
CA ASN A 371 15.20 -1.82 1.20
C ASN A 371 15.15 -0.29 1.24
N THR A 372 14.53 0.36 0.24
CA THR A 372 14.32 1.81 0.22
C THR A 372 13.47 2.25 1.41
N THR A 373 12.39 1.53 1.72
CA THR A 373 11.54 1.82 2.89
C THR A 373 12.35 1.72 4.19
N ARG A 374 13.15 0.67 4.35
CA ARG A 374 14.02 0.47 5.52
C ARG A 374 15.03 1.61 5.67
N ASP A 375 15.70 1.99 4.59
CA ASP A 375 16.71 3.06 4.61
C ASP A 375 16.10 4.43 4.92
N LEU A 376 14.92 4.72 4.36
CA LEU A 376 14.16 5.93 4.67
C LEU A 376 13.72 5.96 6.14
N GLU A 377 13.14 4.87 6.66
CA GLU A 377 12.76 4.77 8.07
C GLU A 377 13.98 4.94 9.00
N ALA A 378 15.10 4.28 8.69
CA ALA A 378 16.35 4.43 9.44
C ALA A 378 16.86 5.87 9.43
N GLY A 379 16.85 6.53 8.25
CA GLY A 379 17.21 7.94 8.12
C GLY A 379 16.30 8.87 8.94
N PHE A 380 15.00 8.62 8.96
CA PHE A 380 14.08 9.46 9.73
C PHE A 380 14.23 9.28 11.24
N TYR A 381 14.47 8.06 11.74
CA TYR A 381 14.79 7.89 13.16
C TYR A 381 16.18 8.45 13.51
N LYS A 382 17.14 8.41 12.59
CA LYS A 382 18.43 9.11 12.75
C LYS A 382 18.24 10.62 12.91
N LEU A 383 17.26 11.22 12.22
CA LEU A 383 16.96 12.65 12.38
C LEU A 383 16.53 12.96 13.82
N VAL A 384 15.65 12.13 14.38
CA VAL A 384 15.22 12.25 15.77
C VAL A 384 16.43 12.17 16.71
N ASP A 385 17.31 11.19 16.54
CA ASP A 385 18.52 11.04 17.35
C ASP A 385 19.45 12.25 17.29
N VAL A 386 19.71 12.78 16.08
CA VAL A 386 20.59 13.94 15.89
C VAL A 386 19.97 15.17 16.57
N LEU A 387 18.66 15.37 16.44
CA LEU A 387 17.95 16.46 17.13
C LEU A 387 18.02 16.33 18.65
N LEU A 388 17.85 15.12 19.20
CA LEU A 388 17.96 14.88 20.65
C LEU A 388 19.38 15.16 21.16
N LYS A 389 20.42 14.75 20.42
CA LYS A 389 21.83 15.04 20.75
C LYS A 389 22.14 16.54 20.74
N GLN A 390 21.41 17.32 19.95
CA GLN A 390 21.48 18.79 19.94
C GLN A 390 20.54 19.44 20.96
N ALA A 391 19.92 18.66 21.87
CA ALA A 391 18.91 19.13 22.83
C ALA A 391 17.68 19.82 22.21
N ARG A 392 17.38 19.54 20.93
CA ARG A 392 16.22 20.06 20.19
C ARG A 392 14.99 19.17 20.42
N TYR A 393 14.59 19.01 21.69
CA TYR A 393 13.59 18.01 22.12
C TYR A 393 12.20 18.19 21.49
N GLN A 394 11.71 19.43 21.38
CA GLN A 394 10.41 19.71 20.78
C GLN A 394 10.37 19.27 19.32
N GLU A 395 11.41 19.61 18.57
CA GLU A 395 11.52 19.28 17.16
C GLU A 395 11.71 17.78 16.95
N ALA A 396 12.47 17.11 17.81
CA ALA A 396 12.61 15.65 17.80
C ALA A 396 11.25 14.96 17.99
N TYR A 397 10.42 15.45 18.91
CA TYR A 397 9.06 14.96 19.12
C TYR A 397 8.16 15.21 17.89
N GLU A 398 8.19 16.42 17.33
CA GLU A 398 7.41 16.75 16.13
C GLU A 398 7.80 15.88 14.92
N VAL A 399 9.10 15.62 14.73
CA VAL A 399 9.60 14.69 13.70
C VAL A 399 9.14 13.26 13.99
N SER A 400 9.20 12.80 15.23
CA SER A 400 8.69 11.46 15.64
C SER A 400 7.21 11.31 15.28
N GLU A 401 6.37 12.30 15.57
CA GLU A 401 4.96 12.28 15.20
C GLU A 401 4.77 12.32 13.67
N ARG A 402 5.52 13.14 12.93
CA ARG A 402 5.50 13.16 11.45
C ARG A 402 5.77 11.77 10.85
N ILE A 403 6.77 11.05 11.36
CA ILE A 403 7.11 9.69 10.92
C ILE A 403 5.95 8.72 11.18
N LYS A 404 5.28 8.83 12.34
CA LYS A 404 4.11 8.01 12.66
C LYS A 404 2.94 8.31 11.73
N MET A 405 2.71 9.58 11.40
CA MET A 405 1.65 10.01 10.48
C MET A 405 1.88 9.43 9.07
N LEU A 406 3.11 9.47 8.56
CA LEU A 406 3.48 8.85 7.29
C LEU A 406 3.12 7.37 7.25
N HIS A 407 3.41 6.64 8.33
CA HIS A 407 3.09 5.23 8.41
C HIS A 407 1.58 4.96 8.48
N GLN A 408 0.86 5.74 9.29
CA GLN A 408 -0.59 5.60 9.42
C GLN A 408 -1.30 5.86 8.10
N ARG A 409 -0.88 6.89 7.36
CA ARG A 409 -1.36 7.19 6.02
C ARG A 409 -1.21 6.00 5.06
N ASN A 410 -0.05 5.32 5.12
CA ASN A 410 0.18 4.12 4.32
C ASN A 410 -0.71 2.94 4.74
N LEU A 411 -0.96 2.79 6.04
CA LEU A 411 -1.85 1.73 6.56
C LEU A 411 -3.30 1.93 6.11
N ILE A 412 -3.80 3.17 6.09
CA ILE A 412 -5.16 3.50 5.63
C ILE A 412 -5.37 3.05 4.18
N LEU A 413 -4.36 3.22 3.34
CA LEU A 413 -4.44 2.81 1.94
C LEU A 413 -4.43 1.30 1.80
N LYS A 414 -3.54 0.63 2.54
CA LYS A 414 -3.39 -0.82 2.47
C LYS A 414 -4.63 -1.56 2.98
N ASN A 415 -5.18 -1.10 4.10
CA ASN A 415 -6.16 -1.86 4.87
C ASN A 415 -7.59 -1.35 4.67
N GLY A 416 -7.74 -0.08 4.31
CA GLY A 416 -9.03 0.62 4.36
C GLY A 416 -9.62 0.63 5.77
N PHE A 417 -10.82 1.19 5.89
CA PHE A 417 -11.61 1.09 7.10
C PHE A 417 -13.10 1.09 6.77
N ALA A 418 -13.89 0.57 7.71
CA ALA A 418 -15.32 0.45 7.61
C ALA A 418 -16.00 1.38 8.63
N THR A 419 -17.09 2.01 8.20
CA THR A 419 -18.02 2.75 9.05
C THR A 419 -19.40 2.11 8.99
N LYS A 420 -20.20 2.32 10.04
CA LYS A 420 -21.59 1.87 10.10
C LYS A 420 -22.50 2.66 9.15
N ASP A 421 -22.13 3.90 8.80
CA ASP A 421 -22.88 4.74 7.87
C ASP A 421 -22.55 4.38 6.42
N ALA A 422 -23.50 3.77 5.70
CA ALA A 422 -23.32 3.35 4.32
C ALA A 422 -23.06 4.51 3.34
N GLY A 423 -23.63 5.69 3.59
CA GLY A 423 -23.40 6.89 2.78
C GLY A 423 -21.98 7.42 2.96
N LEU A 424 -21.55 7.53 4.22
CA LEU A 424 -20.18 7.91 4.56
C LEU A 424 -19.17 6.86 4.06
N GLN A 425 -19.49 5.57 4.15
CA GLN A 425 -18.64 4.49 3.61
C GLN A 425 -18.40 4.66 2.11
N ALA A 426 -19.43 5.02 1.35
CA ALA A 426 -19.29 5.27 -0.08
C ALA A 426 -18.41 6.50 -0.37
N GLU A 427 -18.55 7.58 0.41
CA GLU A 427 -17.69 8.78 0.30
C GLU A 427 -16.22 8.45 0.63
N ILE A 428 -15.96 7.69 1.71
CA ILE A 428 -14.62 7.21 2.12
C ILE A 428 -13.98 6.34 1.04
N LEU A 429 -14.73 5.37 0.50
CA LEU A 429 -14.24 4.49 -0.56
C LEU A 429 -13.88 5.30 -1.82
N SER A 430 -14.72 6.27 -2.20
CA SER A 430 -14.43 7.17 -3.30
C SER A 430 -13.16 8.00 -3.06
N LEU A 431 -12.97 8.49 -1.85
CA LEU A 431 -11.79 9.29 -1.50
C LEU A 431 -10.51 8.44 -1.50
N ARG A 432 -10.58 7.20 -1.00
CA ARG A 432 -9.47 6.24 -1.05
C ARG A 432 -9.04 5.92 -2.47
N LYS A 433 -10.00 5.74 -3.39
CA LYS A 433 -9.71 5.53 -4.82
C LYS A 433 -8.98 6.72 -5.45
N LEU A 434 -9.42 7.94 -5.16
CA LEU A 434 -8.71 9.16 -5.61
C LEU A 434 -7.31 9.24 -5.02
N TYR A 435 -7.15 8.90 -3.74
CA TYR A 435 -5.83 8.88 -3.11
C TYR A 435 -4.90 7.90 -3.83
N ALA A 436 -5.35 6.67 -4.09
CA ALA A 436 -4.55 5.66 -4.78
C ALA A 436 -4.23 6.06 -6.23
N GLU A 437 -5.17 6.74 -6.92
CA GLU A 437 -4.92 7.31 -8.24
C GLU A 437 -3.83 8.40 -8.20
N ILE A 438 -3.89 9.33 -7.24
CA ILE A 438 -2.84 10.35 -7.04
C ILE A 438 -1.48 9.67 -6.80
N ALA A 439 -1.44 8.63 -5.95
CA ALA A 439 -0.23 7.87 -5.68
C ALA A 439 0.36 7.25 -6.97
N ALA A 440 -0.48 6.57 -7.77
CA ALA A 440 -0.07 5.96 -9.03
C ALA A 440 0.45 7.00 -10.03
N LEU A 441 -0.25 8.14 -10.16
CA LEU A 441 0.17 9.24 -11.03
C LEU A 441 1.50 9.86 -10.60
N GLN A 442 1.74 9.99 -9.30
CA GLN A 442 3.02 10.48 -8.79
C GLN A 442 4.17 9.51 -9.10
N VAL A 443 3.97 8.20 -8.93
CA VAL A 443 4.96 7.18 -9.32
C VAL A 443 5.23 7.24 -10.82
N ARG A 444 4.19 7.33 -11.67
CA ARG A 444 4.35 7.45 -13.12
C ARG A 444 5.07 8.72 -13.53
N LYS A 445 4.79 9.84 -12.87
CA LYS A 445 5.51 11.10 -13.09
C LYS A 445 7.00 10.95 -12.79
N ASP A 446 7.33 10.26 -11.70
CA ASP A 446 8.71 10.00 -11.28
C ASP A 446 9.43 9.05 -12.27
N MET A 447 8.73 7.99 -12.71
CA MET A 447 9.23 7.03 -13.70
C MET A 447 9.41 7.64 -15.09
N ALA A 448 8.75 8.76 -15.41
CA ALA A 448 8.98 9.48 -16.66
C ALA A 448 10.43 9.96 -16.82
N ALA A 449 11.21 10.07 -15.73
CA ALA A 449 12.64 10.38 -15.77
C ALA A 449 13.47 9.36 -16.57
N PHE A 450 12.97 8.14 -16.76
CA PHE A 450 13.64 7.08 -17.54
C PHE A 450 13.25 7.08 -19.03
N LEU A 451 12.38 8.00 -19.46
CA LEU A 451 11.93 8.08 -20.85
C LEU A 451 12.85 8.97 -21.70
N PRO A 452 12.88 8.77 -23.03
CA PRO A 452 13.53 9.71 -23.95
C PRO A 452 12.97 11.13 -23.81
N GLU A 453 13.82 12.15 -23.95
CA GLU A 453 13.49 13.55 -23.60
C GLU A 453 12.21 14.09 -24.28
N LYS A 454 11.96 13.74 -25.54
CA LYS A 454 10.76 14.15 -26.28
C LYS A 454 9.47 13.58 -25.66
N ASP A 455 9.50 12.32 -25.25
CA ASP A 455 8.34 11.63 -24.66
C ASP A 455 8.16 12.03 -23.19
N LYS A 456 9.27 12.15 -22.47
CA LYS A 456 9.35 12.56 -21.07
C LYS A 456 8.60 13.85 -20.79
N GLU A 457 8.88 14.92 -21.54
CA GLU A 457 8.26 16.24 -21.28
C GLU A 457 6.74 16.23 -21.55
N ILE A 458 6.32 15.58 -22.64
CA ILE A 458 4.90 15.50 -23.01
C ILE A 458 4.12 14.69 -21.97
N ARG A 459 4.60 13.49 -21.62
CA ARG A 459 3.95 12.66 -20.60
C ARG A 459 3.95 13.33 -19.24
N ARG A 460 5.06 13.96 -18.83
CA ARG A 460 5.15 14.67 -17.55
C ARG A 460 4.13 15.79 -17.46
N ASN A 461 3.91 16.54 -18.53
CA ASN A 461 2.91 17.60 -18.58
C ASN A 461 1.48 17.05 -18.50
N MET A 462 1.17 15.98 -19.22
CA MET A 462 -0.16 15.34 -19.14
C MET A 462 -0.43 14.73 -17.77
N ILE A 463 0.51 13.96 -17.23
CA ILE A 463 0.42 13.36 -15.90
C ILE A 463 0.32 14.46 -14.84
N SER A 464 1.07 15.56 -14.95
CA SER A 464 1.00 16.67 -14.00
C SER A 464 -0.36 17.36 -14.02
N ARG A 465 -0.96 17.54 -15.20
CA ARG A 465 -2.33 18.05 -15.32
C ARG A 465 -3.33 17.09 -14.67
N ARG A 466 -3.26 15.80 -14.98
CA ARG A 466 -4.16 14.79 -14.40
C ARG A 466 -4.01 14.70 -12.89
N LEU A 467 -2.77 14.76 -12.39
CA LEU A 467 -2.47 14.80 -10.97
C LEU A 467 -3.10 16.01 -10.29
N ALA A 468 -3.01 17.21 -10.89
CA ALA A 468 -3.63 18.41 -10.35
C ALA A 468 -5.17 18.32 -10.33
N GLU A 469 -5.78 17.76 -11.38
CA GLU A 469 -7.23 17.49 -11.43
C GLU A 469 -7.66 16.52 -10.31
N SER A 470 -7.00 15.37 -10.18
CA SER A 470 -7.30 14.36 -9.16
C SER A 470 -7.05 14.88 -7.73
N GLN A 471 -6.01 15.70 -7.53
CA GLN A 471 -5.77 16.38 -6.25
C GLN A 471 -6.89 17.39 -5.93
N GLY A 472 -7.31 18.20 -6.90
CA GLY A 472 -8.43 19.14 -6.72
C GLY A 472 -9.73 18.43 -6.31
N ASP A 473 -10.06 17.33 -6.98
CA ASP A 473 -11.21 16.48 -6.64
C ASP A 473 -11.09 15.86 -5.26
N PHE A 474 -9.89 15.36 -4.90
CA PHE A 474 -9.59 14.81 -3.60
C PHE A 474 -9.82 15.84 -2.48
N TYR A 475 -9.23 17.03 -2.58
CA TYR A 475 -9.38 18.09 -1.56
C TYR A 475 -10.82 18.59 -1.45
N THR A 476 -11.55 18.69 -2.56
CA THR A 476 -12.96 19.08 -2.57
C THR A 476 -13.82 18.07 -1.81
N ARG A 477 -13.63 16.77 -2.06
CA ARG A 477 -14.35 15.70 -1.36
C ARG A 477 -13.94 15.59 0.10
N LEU A 478 -12.65 15.72 0.39
CA LEU A 478 -12.13 15.72 1.76
C LEU A 478 -12.73 16.88 2.57
N ALA A 479 -12.86 18.07 1.99
CA ALA A 479 -13.51 19.21 2.64
C ALA A 479 -15.00 18.95 2.94
N ALA A 480 -15.71 18.29 2.01
CA ALA A 480 -17.10 17.89 2.22
C ALA A 480 -17.25 16.86 3.36
N ILE A 481 -16.36 15.87 3.43
CA ILE A 481 -16.30 14.92 4.56
C ILE A 481 -15.97 15.67 5.85
N LYS A 482 -14.97 16.57 5.84
CA LYS A 482 -14.56 17.33 7.03
C LYS A 482 -15.69 18.15 7.65
N ALA A 483 -16.56 18.72 6.82
CA ALA A 483 -17.71 19.50 7.29
C ALA A 483 -18.77 18.65 8.02
N LYS A 484 -18.91 17.37 7.65
CA LYS A 484 -19.89 16.45 8.26
C LYS A 484 -19.28 15.57 9.36
N ASN A 485 -18.05 15.12 9.13
CA ASN A 485 -17.34 14.05 9.85
C ASN A 485 -15.84 14.40 9.97
N PRO A 486 -15.47 15.35 10.86
CA PRO A 486 -14.10 15.86 10.94
C PRO A 486 -13.07 14.79 11.30
N ASN A 487 -13.38 13.85 12.20
CA ASN A 487 -12.47 12.76 12.56
C ASN A 487 -12.10 11.90 11.34
N TYR A 488 -13.07 11.59 10.47
CA TYR A 488 -12.85 10.81 9.26
C TYR A 488 -11.96 11.52 8.23
N ALA A 489 -12.11 12.84 8.10
CA ALA A 489 -11.25 13.63 7.22
C ALA A 489 -9.80 13.70 7.72
N GLU A 490 -9.61 13.80 9.04
CA GLU A 490 -8.26 13.82 9.63
C GLU A 490 -7.49 12.51 9.37
N LEU A 491 -8.16 11.38 9.11
CA LEU A 491 -7.48 10.12 8.78
C LEU A 491 -6.73 10.19 7.44
N PHE A 492 -7.27 10.91 6.45
CA PHE A 492 -6.65 11.00 5.13
C PHE A 492 -5.50 12.01 5.08
N GLN A 493 -5.52 13.02 5.94
CA GLN A 493 -4.49 14.05 6.04
C GLN A 493 -4.20 14.37 7.50
N PRO A 494 -3.59 13.42 8.23
CA PRO A 494 -3.39 13.59 9.65
C PRO A 494 -2.31 14.63 9.88
N ARG A 495 -2.59 15.56 10.79
CA ARG A 495 -1.64 16.59 11.20
C ARG A 495 -0.84 16.10 12.40
N PRO A 496 0.50 16.22 12.41
CA PRO A 496 1.30 15.87 13.57
C PRO A 496 0.86 16.64 14.80
N VAL A 497 0.71 15.94 15.93
CA VAL A 497 0.43 16.59 17.21
C VAL A 497 1.71 17.26 17.68
N THR A 498 1.66 18.57 17.94
CA THR A 498 2.79 19.28 18.53
C THR A 498 2.87 18.99 20.02
N LEU A 499 4.06 19.14 20.61
CA LEU A 499 4.23 18.94 22.05
C LEU A 499 3.32 19.85 22.89
N PRO A 500 3.18 21.17 22.60
CA PRO A 500 2.22 22.02 23.31
C PRO A 500 0.77 21.54 23.17
N THR A 501 0.37 21.08 21.98
CA THR A 501 -0.96 20.50 21.76
C THR A 501 -1.13 19.28 22.65
N LEU A 502 -0.19 18.33 22.65
CA LEU A 502 -0.25 17.13 23.50
C LEU A 502 -0.40 17.51 24.98
N GLN A 503 0.45 18.39 25.51
CA GLN A 503 0.38 18.82 26.91
C GLN A 503 -0.95 19.49 27.25
N SER A 504 -1.53 20.27 26.31
CA SER A 504 -2.83 20.93 26.51
C SER A 504 -4.02 19.95 26.55
N ILE A 505 -3.90 18.80 25.89
CA ILE A 505 -4.97 17.81 25.82
C ILE A 505 -4.86 16.72 26.90
N LEU A 506 -3.71 16.60 27.55
CA LEU A 506 -3.48 15.62 28.60
C LEU A 506 -4.22 16.00 29.90
N PRO A 507 -4.97 15.07 30.51
CA PRO A 507 -5.53 15.27 31.84
C PRO A 507 -4.46 15.43 32.92
N GLU A 508 -4.88 15.93 34.08
CA GLU A 508 -4.03 15.89 35.26
C GLU A 508 -3.71 14.43 35.64
N ARG A 509 -2.51 14.23 36.21
CA ARG A 509 -2.03 12.90 36.65
C ARG A 509 -1.99 11.84 35.54
N THR A 510 -1.95 12.27 34.27
CA THR A 510 -1.75 11.40 33.11
C THR A 510 -0.39 11.71 32.48
N ALA A 511 0.33 10.65 32.11
CA ALA A 511 1.60 10.75 31.39
C ALA A 511 1.54 10.00 30.06
N VAL A 512 2.35 10.46 29.10
CA VAL A 512 2.63 9.77 27.84
C VAL A 512 4.09 9.33 27.87
N ALA A 513 4.34 8.06 27.56
CA ALA A 513 5.66 7.54 27.27
C ALA A 513 5.74 7.24 25.78
N ASP A 514 6.38 8.13 25.02
CA ASP A 514 6.62 7.96 23.59
C ASP A 514 7.95 7.25 23.36
N ALA A 515 7.90 6.03 22.84
CA ALA A 515 9.04 5.14 22.73
C ALA A 515 9.35 4.79 21.28
N PHE A 516 10.63 4.88 20.94
CA PHE A 516 11.16 4.49 19.63
C PHE A 516 12.60 4.02 19.75
N ILE A 517 13.09 3.35 18.71
CA ILE A 517 14.45 2.83 18.64
C ILE A 517 15.12 3.27 17.35
N SER A 518 16.38 3.66 17.47
CA SER A 518 17.30 3.86 16.34
C SER A 518 18.29 2.70 16.26
N ASP A 519 19.31 2.80 15.41
CA ASP A 519 20.27 1.70 15.26
C ASP A 519 21.11 1.44 16.53
N GLU A 520 21.30 2.48 17.37
CA GLU A 520 22.22 2.45 18.53
C GLU A 520 21.56 2.84 19.86
N THR A 521 20.36 3.43 19.83
CA THR A 521 19.72 3.94 21.05
C THR A 521 18.23 3.63 21.10
N ALA A 522 17.75 3.25 22.28
CA ALA A 522 16.34 3.25 22.62
C ALA A 522 16.03 4.53 23.39
N THR A 523 15.00 5.25 22.94
CA THR A 523 14.59 6.53 23.52
C THR A 523 13.17 6.45 24.05
N VAL A 524 12.94 7.03 25.24
CA VAL A 524 11.62 7.31 25.79
C VAL A 524 11.48 8.80 26.08
N ILE A 525 10.52 9.46 25.42
CA ILE A 525 10.11 10.81 25.75
C ILE A 525 8.91 10.71 26.70
N PHE A 526 9.13 11.05 27.97
CA PHE A 526 8.10 11.07 29.01
C PHE A 526 7.49 12.47 29.10
N ILE A 527 6.19 12.56 28.89
CA ILE A 527 5.45 13.82 28.74
C ILE A 527 4.28 13.83 29.72
N THR A 528 4.19 14.87 30.55
CA THR A 528 2.99 15.21 31.30
C THR A 528 2.49 16.58 30.85
N LYS A 529 1.37 17.02 31.43
CA LYS A 529 0.79 18.36 31.22
C LYS A 529 1.81 19.50 31.43
N ASP A 530 2.78 19.30 32.30
CA ASP A 530 3.71 20.32 32.79
C ASP A 530 5.20 19.99 32.57
N LYS A 531 5.57 18.73 32.32
CA LYS A 531 6.98 18.32 32.21
C LYS A 531 7.24 17.45 30.98
N VAL A 532 8.46 17.57 30.44
CA VAL A 532 8.99 16.68 29.41
C VAL A 532 10.38 16.22 29.83
N LYS A 533 10.61 14.91 29.81
CA LYS A 533 11.90 14.28 30.09
C LYS A 533 12.24 13.30 28.99
N VAL A 534 13.52 13.23 28.64
CA VAL A 534 14.01 12.30 27.63
C VAL A 534 14.99 11.34 28.30
N PHE A 535 14.74 10.04 28.11
CA PHE A 535 15.59 8.96 28.58
C PHE A 535 16.17 8.23 27.38
N GLN A 536 17.49 8.03 27.36
CA GLN A 536 18.18 7.34 26.28
C GLN A 536 19.03 6.22 26.85
N ASN A 537 18.89 5.03 26.28
CA ASN A 537 19.66 3.84 26.62
C ASN A 537 20.41 3.36 25.38
N SER A 538 21.72 3.15 25.51
CA SER A 538 22.54 2.58 24.43
C SER A 538 22.24 1.10 24.27
N ILE A 539 21.64 0.73 23.13
CA ILE A 539 21.35 -0.64 22.77
C ILE A 539 21.27 -0.76 21.24
N SER A 540 21.90 -1.78 20.68
CA SER A 540 21.75 -2.03 19.25
C SER A 540 20.35 -2.52 18.93
N LYS A 541 19.83 -2.07 17.78
CA LYS A 541 18.51 -2.48 17.29
C LYS A 541 18.33 -3.99 17.23
N GLU A 542 19.36 -4.73 16.82
CA GLU A 542 19.35 -6.21 16.74
C GLU A 542 19.15 -6.85 18.11
N VAL A 543 19.89 -6.40 19.14
CA VAL A 543 19.76 -6.94 20.50
C VAL A 543 18.36 -6.65 21.07
N PHE A 544 17.85 -5.44 20.82
CA PHE A 544 16.48 -5.09 21.21
C PHE A 544 15.44 -5.96 20.49
N GLN A 545 15.55 -6.13 19.17
CA GLN A 545 14.60 -6.90 18.37
C GLN A 545 14.57 -8.37 18.82
N ASN A 546 15.74 -8.97 19.03
CA ASN A 546 15.83 -10.34 19.54
C ASN A 546 15.17 -10.48 20.92
N ALA A 547 15.46 -9.57 21.86
CA ALA A 547 14.83 -9.58 23.18
C ALA A 547 13.31 -9.40 23.08
N LEU A 548 12.84 -8.52 22.19
CA LEU A 548 11.42 -8.29 21.95
C LEU A 548 10.73 -9.53 21.36
N GLU A 549 11.36 -10.19 20.39
CA GLU A 549 10.84 -11.39 19.74
C GLU A 549 10.74 -12.57 20.71
N ILE A 550 11.77 -12.82 21.53
CA ILE A 550 11.75 -13.86 22.56
C ILE A 550 10.60 -13.60 23.55
N VAL A 551 10.52 -12.36 24.05
CA VAL A 551 9.49 -11.97 25.00
C VAL A 551 8.09 -12.12 24.38
N GLN A 552 7.90 -11.70 23.13
CA GLN A 552 6.62 -11.91 22.42
C GLN A 552 6.29 -13.38 22.20
N TRP A 553 7.26 -14.19 21.83
CA TRP A 553 7.09 -15.63 21.62
C TRP A 553 6.62 -16.31 22.90
N ASP A 554 7.25 -15.99 24.03
CA ASP A 554 6.86 -16.49 25.34
C ASP A 554 5.37 -16.19 25.66
N PHE A 555 4.81 -15.07 25.17
CA PHE A 555 3.37 -14.75 25.32
C PHE A 555 2.48 -15.47 24.33
N LEU A 556 2.92 -15.63 23.08
CA LEU A 556 2.13 -16.28 22.04
C LEU A 556 1.87 -17.76 22.38
N GLU A 557 2.82 -18.43 23.03
CA GLU A 557 2.71 -19.85 23.37
C GLU A 557 2.15 -20.12 24.78
N ALA A 558 2.29 -19.18 25.73
CA ALA A 558 1.88 -19.42 27.11
C ALA A 558 0.37 -19.20 27.33
N LYS A 559 -0.38 -20.30 27.56
CA LYS A 559 -1.79 -20.21 28.00
C LYS A 559 -1.95 -19.60 29.39
N ASN A 560 -1.02 -19.92 30.30
CA ASN A 560 -0.91 -19.38 31.65
C ASN A 560 0.58 -19.33 32.01
N PRO A 561 1.28 -18.23 31.70
CA PRO A 561 2.68 -18.11 32.04
C PRO A 561 2.84 -18.07 33.57
N ASP A 562 3.84 -18.77 34.09
CA ASP A 562 4.20 -18.68 35.51
C ASP A 562 4.80 -17.29 35.79
N LYS A 563 4.27 -16.60 36.80
CA LYS A 563 4.75 -15.29 37.24
C LYS A 563 6.26 -15.31 37.52
N GLN A 564 6.74 -16.36 38.18
CA GLN A 564 8.15 -16.43 38.58
C GLN A 564 9.04 -16.57 37.35
N MET A 565 8.68 -17.46 36.43
CA MET A 565 9.37 -17.62 35.14
C MET A 565 9.42 -16.29 34.36
N LEU A 566 8.30 -15.55 34.29
CA LEU A 566 8.27 -14.25 33.62
C LEU A 566 9.15 -13.22 34.31
N MET A 567 9.11 -13.14 35.64
CA MET A 567 9.91 -12.19 36.40
C MET A 567 11.41 -12.46 36.25
N GLU A 568 11.81 -13.72 36.11
CA GLU A 568 13.19 -14.19 35.93
C GLU A 568 13.69 -14.13 34.47
N SER A 569 12.82 -13.82 33.50
CA SER A 569 13.21 -13.66 32.09
C SER A 569 14.25 -12.55 31.91
N LYS A 570 15.39 -12.91 31.32
CA LYS A 570 16.52 -11.98 31.07
C LYS A 570 16.15 -10.94 30.02
N GLU A 571 15.42 -11.35 29.00
CA GLU A 571 14.97 -10.51 27.89
C GLU A 571 13.93 -9.50 28.38
N ARG A 572 12.98 -9.93 29.24
CA ARG A 572 12.05 -9.01 29.91
C ARG A 572 12.78 -8.02 30.83
N ALA A 573 13.78 -8.48 31.58
CA ALA A 573 14.58 -7.62 32.45
C ALA A 573 15.38 -6.57 31.65
N LEU A 574 15.91 -6.95 30.49
CA LEU A 574 16.55 -6.03 29.55
C LEU A 574 15.55 -4.96 29.06
N LEU A 575 14.37 -5.36 28.56
CA LEU A 575 13.34 -4.42 28.14
C LEU A 575 12.85 -3.52 29.29
N THR A 576 12.74 -4.06 30.50
CA THR A 576 12.41 -3.31 31.72
C THR A 576 13.44 -2.22 31.98
N THR A 577 14.73 -2.56 31.93
CA THR A 577 15.83 -1.59 32.13
C THR A 577 15.77 -0.46 31.12
N ILE A 578 15.46 -0.77 29.86
CA ILE A 578 15.44 0.20 28.76
C ILE A 578 14.24 1.15 28.86
N PHE A 579 13.04 0.62 29.14
CA PHE A 579 11.80 1.38 28.97
C PHE A 579 11.10 1.72 30.28
N ALA A 580 11.07 0.79 31.24
CA ALA A 580 10.28 0.94 32.47
C ALA A 580 11.10 1.61 33.59
N SER A 581 12.30 1.09 33.89
CA SER A 581 13.16 1.67 34.93
C SER A 581 13.53 3.12 34.64
N ALA A 582 13.59 3.49 33.35
CA ALA A 582 13.81 4.86 32.90
C ALA A 582 12.74 5.84 33.40
N ILE A 583 11.48 5.40 33.52
CA ILE A 583 10.35 6.26 33.87
C ILE A 583 9.76 5.97 35.26
N GLU A 584 10.19 4.90 35.94
CA GLU A 584 9.58 4.40 37.18
C GLU A 584 9.51 5.47 38.29
N LEU A 585 10.57 6.27 38.45
CA LEU A 585 10.60 7.39 39.41
C LEU A 585 9.64 8.54 39.03
N GLU A 586 9.34 8.70 37.74
CA GLU A 586 8.48 9.77 37.24
C GLU A 586 6.99 9.44 37.32
N LEU A 587 6.64 8.18 37.61
CA LEU A 587 5.28 7.69 37.76
C LEU A 587 4.66 8.03 39.12
N GLU A 588 5.42 8.57 40.06
CA GLU A 588 4.86 9.02 41.34
C GLU A 588 3.77 10.07 41.11
N GLY A 589 2.56 9.81 41.64
CA GLY A 589 1.38 10.67 41.47
C GLY A 589 0.67 10.55 40.11
N ILE A 590 1.15 9.69 39.20
CA ILE A 590 0.52 9.41 37.91
C ILE A 590 -0.48 8.26 38.05
N ASP A 591 -1.73 8.52 37.66
CA ASP A 591 -2.81 7.54 37.72
C ASP A 591 -2.89 6.72 36.41
N ARG A 592 -2.56 7.35 35.28
CA ARG A 592 -2.63 6.76 33.94
C ARG A 592 -1.36 7.01 33.13
N LEU A 593 -0.85 5.96 32.47
CA LEU A 593 0.27 6.00 31.54
C LEU A 593 -0.20 5.57 30.15
N ILE A 594 0.01 6.42 29.15
CA ILE A 594 -0.29 6.16 27.74
C ILE A 594 1.04 5.86 27.04
N CYS A 595 1.26 4.62 26.66
CA CYS A 595 2.43 4.19 25.91
C CYS A 595 2.18 4.42 24.41
N VAL A 596 2.95 5.32 23.80
CA VAL A 596 2.91 5.61 22.37
C VAL A 596 4.10 4.91 21.71
N SER A 597 3.85 3.94 20.84
CA SER A 597 4.92 3.22 20.13
C SER A 597 4.39 2.50 18.90
N ARG A 598 5.16 2.55 17.80
CA ARG A 598 4.96 1.66 16.65
C ARG A 598 5.53 0.27 16.87
N LEU A 599 6.50 0.15 17.77
CA LEU A 599 7.06 -1.13 18.18
C LEU A 599 6.07 -1.81 19.13
N LYS A 600 5.88 -3.12 18.94
CA LYS A 600 5.00 -3.96 19.74
C LYS A 600 5.61 -4.26 21.13
N ILE A 601 5.93 -3.23 21.91
CA ILE A 601 6.60 -3.35 23.21
C ILE A 601 5.55 -3.68 24.29
N PRO A 602 5.66 -4.80 25.04
CA PRO A 602 4.69 -5.18 26.04
C PRO A 602 4.90 -4.43 27.38
N PHE A 603 4.82 -3.09 27.36
CA PHE A 603 4.91 -2.25 28.56
C PHE A 603 4.14 -2.76 29.81
N HIS A 604 2.93 -3.29 29.67
CA HIS A 604 2.09 -3.75 30.79
C HIS A 604 2.74 -4.79 31.72
N ILE A 605 3.72 -5.57 31.23
CA ILE A 605 4.49 -6.57 32.00
C ILE A 605 5.96 -6.17 32.26
N LEU A 606 6.37 -4.98 31.83
CA LEU A 606 7.66 -4.47 32.23
C LEU A 606 7.58 -4.02 33.69
N GLY A 607 8.72 -3.94 34.36
CA GLY A 607 8.79 -3.45 35.74
C GLY A 607 9.69 -4.31 36.62
N SER A 608 10.31 -3.65 37.60
CA SER A 608 11.37 -4.22 38.42
C SER A 608 10.81 -5.16 39.49
N ALA A 609 9.92 -4.64 40.35
CA ALA A 609 9.33 -5.39 41.46
C ALA A 609 7.89 -5.86 41.19
N LYS A 610 7.13 -5.07 40.43
CA LYS A 610 5.76 -5.34 40.00
C LYS A 610 5.63 -5.00 38.53
N PHE A 611 4.71 -5.64 37.83
CA PHE A 611 4.39 -5.28 36.46
C PHE A 611 3.79 -3.87 36.41
N LEU A 612 4.10 -3.09 35.37
CA LEU A 612 3.64 -1.70 35.23
C LEU A 612 2.11 -1.60 35.28
N GLN A 613 1.38 -2.59 34.72
CA GLN A 613 -0.09 -2.63 34.79
C GLN A 613 -0.62 -2.73 36.23
N GLU A 614 0.14 -3.33 37.16
CA GLU A 614 -0.23 -3.36 38.58
C GLU A 614 -0.02 -1.99 39.25
N GLN A 615 0.88 -1.17 38.70
CA GLN A 615 1.29 0.11 39.28
C GLN A 615 0.42 1.27 38.76
N VAL A 616 0.17 1.34 37.45
CA VAL A 616 -0.50 2.45 36.76
C VAL A 616 -1.52 1.94 35.75
N ALA A 617 -2.61 2.69 35.51
CA ALA A 617 -3.56 2.32 34.46
C ALA A 617 -2.89 2.54 33.10
N LEU A 618 -2.62 1.47 32.36
CA LEU A 618 -1.84 1.54 31.14
C LEU A 618 -2.72 1.48 29.89
N SER A 619 -2.41 2.30 28.89
CA SER A 619 -3.05 2.27 27.57
C SER A 619 -2.03 2.35 26.45
N TYR A 620 -2.35 1.77 25.30
CA TYR A 620 -1.49 1.75 24.13
C TYR A 620 -2.05 2.61 23.01
N LEU A 621 -1.14 3.31 22.33
CA LEU A 621 -1.38 4.05 21.10
C LEU A 621 -0.16 3.87 20.17
N THR A 622 -0.35 4.02 18.87
CA THR A 622 0.73 4.09 17.87
C THR A 622 1.12 5.52 17.52
N SER A 623 0.33 6.52 17.92
CA SER A 623 0.66 7.96 17.82
C SER A 623 -0.16 8.79 18.82
N ALA A 624 0.36 9.96 19.20
CA ALA A 624 -0.40 10.96 19.95
C ALA A 624 -1.62 11.54 19.19
N LYS A 625 -1.65 11.48 17.85
CA LYS A 625 -2.81 11.89 17.05
C LYS A 625 -4.08 11.13 17.42
N GLN A 626 -3.92 9.86 17.77
CA GLN A 626 -5.03 9.02 18.20
C GLN A 626 -5.65 9.51 19.50
N LEU A 627 -4.84 10.01 20.43
CA LEU A 627 -5.31 10.63 21.66
C LEU A 627 -6.15 11.88 21.35
N GLU A 628 -5.70 12.72 20.42
CA GLU A 628 -6.44 13.92 19.99
C GLU A 628 -7.80 13.54 19.39
N LEU A 629 -7.83 12.55 18.48
CA LEU A 629 -9.06 12.09 17.82
C LEU A 629 -10.04 11.44 18.80
N ALA A 630 -9.54 10.62 19.73
CA ALA A 630 -10.34 9.92 20.74
C ALA A 630 -11.21 10.87 21.59
N ARG A 631 -10.75 12.10 21.83
CA ARG A 631 -11.48 13.09 22.64
C ARG A 631 -12.83 13.49 22.05
N ASN A 632 -12.99 13.37 20.74
CA ASN A 632 -14.21 13.73 20.04
C ASN A 632 -15.18 12.55 19.90
N VAL A 633 -14.78 11.36 20.35
CA VAL A 633 -15.58 10.13 20.25
C VAL A 633 -16.32 9.86 21.55
N THR A 634 -17.61 9.60 21.45
CA THR A 634 -18.41 9.14 22.59
C THR A 634 -18.26 7.62 22.71
N PRO A 635 -17.90 7.07 23.88
CA PRO A 635 -17.88 5.62 24.08
C PRO A 635 -19.26 5.02 23.80
N ASP A 636 -19.35 4.06 22.89
CA ASP A 636 -20.59 3.32 22.63
C ASP A 636 -20.82 2.15 23.62
N GLY A 637 -19.86 1.94 24.53
CA GLY A 637 -19.89 0.89 25.53
C GLY A 637 -19.67 -0.52 24.97
N THR A 638 -19.28 -0.65 23.69
CA THR A 638 -19.03 -1.95 23.07
C THR A 638 -17.56 -2.34 23.20
N LEU A 639 -17.32 -3.55 23.71
CA LEU A 639 -15.97 -4.07 23.86
C LEU A 639 -15.51 -4.79 22.60
N GLU A 640 -14.43 -4.31 21.99
CA GLU A 640 -13.81 -4.92 20.83
C GLU A 640 -12.48 -5.56 21.21
N PHE A 641 -12.26 -6.80 20.78
CA PHE A 641 -10.98 -7.47 20.92
C PHE A 641 -10.24 -7.44 19.61
N THR A 642 -8.99 -7.00 19.63
CA THR A 642 -8.14 -6.98 18.44
C THR A 642 -6.80 -7.62 18.69
N ASN A 643 -6.40 -8.51 17.79
CA ASN A 643 -5.08 -9.13 17.83
C ASN A 643 -3.97 -8.09 17.58
N LEU A 644 -2.85 -8.20 18.31
CA LEU A 644 -1.66 -7.37 18.14
C LEU A 644 -1.11 -7.39 16.71
N ASN A 645 -1.25 -8.51 16.00
CA ASN A 645 -0.86 -8.61 14.59
C ASN A 645 -1.71 -7.71 13.69
N ASN A 646 -2.90 -7.34 14.16
CA ASN A 646 -3.80 -6.43 13.47
C ASN A 646 -3.65 -4.98 13.95
N ILE A 647 -2.65 -4.62 14.77
CA ILE A 647 -2.49 -3.24 15.28
C ILE A 647 -2.35 -2.20 14.16
N GLY A 648 -1.92 -2.62 12.96
CA GLY A 648 -1.89 -1.77 11.76
C GLY A 648 -3.26 -1.52 11.09
N TYR A 649 -4.32 -2.21 11.50
CA TYR A 649 -5.69 -2.04 11.00
C TYR A 649 -6.56 -1.17 11.92
N ILE A 650 -6.21 -1.09 13.20
CA ILE A 650 -6.90 -0.32 14.26
C ILE A 650 -6.71 1.22 14.18
N PRO A 651 -5.59 1.81 13.70
CA PRO A 651 -5.06 3.02 14.33
C PRO A 651 -6.01 4.21 14.42
N GLU A 652 -6.83 4.48 13.40
CA GLU A 652 -7.48 5.80 13.30
C GLU A 652 -8.99 5.69 13.09
N ALA A 653 -9.42 4.65 12.37
CA ALA A 653 -10.82 4.31 12.23
C ALA A 653 -11.47 3.87 13.55
N CYS A 654 -10.69 3.28 14.48
CA CYS A 654 -11.18 3.05 15.83
C CYS A 654 -11.70 4.37 16.42
N PHE A 655 -10.92 5.46 16.32
CA PHE A 655 -11.27 6.79 16.83
C PHE A 655 -12.20 7.61 15.92
N ALA A 656 -12.77 6.98 14.90
CA ALA A 656 -13.88 7.55 14.17
C ALA A 656 -15.22 7.17 14.82
N ASP A 657 -15.32 5.95 15.37
CA ASP A 657 -16.58 5.39 15.89
C ASP A 657 -16.50 4.92 17.35
N ARG A 658 -15.30 4.72 17.91
CA ARG A 658 -15.05 4.15 19.25
C ARG A 658 -13.83 4.78 19.94
N ARG A 659 -13.77 4.65 21.27
CA ARG A 659 -12.74 5.31 22.08
C ARG A 659 -11.66 4.36 22.59
N GLU A 660 -12.02 3.11 22.87
CA GLU A 660 -11.14 2.10 23.46
C GLU A 660 -11.40 0.72 22.83
N SER A 661 -10.37 -0.13 22.80
CA SER A 661 -10.44 -1.55 22.44
C SER A 661 -9.46 -2.37 23.29
N VAL A 662 -9.70 -3.68 23.37
CA VAL A 662 -8.80 -4.62 24.04
C VAL A 662 -7.79 -5.16 23.02
N LEU A 663 -6.51 -4.94 23.27
CA LEU A 663 -5.41 -5.51 22.51
C LEU A 663 -5.08 -6.90 23.05
N LEU A 664 -5.08 -7.89 22.17
CA LEU A 664 -4.72 -9.27 22.45
C LEU A 664 -3.26 -9.52 22.05
N TRP A 665 -2.41 -9.84 23.02
CA TRP A 665 -0.99 -10.16 22.82
C TRP A 665 -0.74 -11.60 22.39
N ARG A 666 -1.77 -12.46 22.51
CA ARG A 666 -1.77 -13.84 22.05
C ARG A 666 -3.05 -14.18 21.32
N ASP A 667 -3.05 -15.34 20.69
CA ASP A 667 -4.28 -15.88 20.11
C ASP A 667 -5.17 -16.41 21.25
N PHE A 668 -6.40 -15.90 21.28
CA PHE A 668 -7.45 -16.36 22.18
C PHE A 668 -8.48 -17.15 21.37
N SER A 669 -8.92 -18.28 21.92
CA SER A 669 -10.07 -19.00 21.40
C SER A 669 -11.36 -18.20 21.59
N ALA A 670 -12.37 -18.50 20.77
CA ALA A 670 -13.68 -17.85 20.87
C ALA A 670 -14.31 -18.02 22.27
N GLN A 671 -14.06 -19.16 22.93
CA GLN A 671 -14.53 -19.42 24.29
C GLN A 671 -13.79 -18.54 25.32
N GLU A 672 -12.47 -18.44 25.26
CA GLU A 672 -11.72 -17.57 26.18
C GLU A 672 -12.17 -16.10 26.06
N LEU A 673 -12.40 -15.60 24.84
CA LEU A 673 -12.91 -14.24 24.64
C LEU A 673 -14.33 -14.08 25.18
N ALA A 674 -15.18 -15.10 25.04
CA ALA A 674 -16.54 -15.10 25.60
C ALA A 674 -16.51 -15.08 27.14
N ASP A 675 -15.52 -15.71 27.78
CA ASP A 675 -15.36 -15.72 29.23
C ASP A 675 -14.80 -14.40 29.77
N GLN A 676 -13.90 -13.73 29.02
CA GLN A 676 -13.32 -12.44 29.42
C GLN A 676 -14.30 -11.27 29.25
N ARG A 677 -15.17 -11.31 28.24
CA ARG A 677 -16.05 -10.19 27.90
C ARG A 677 -16.97 -9.75 29.05
N PRO A 678 -17.69 -10.62 29.77
CA PRO A 678 -18.54 -10.21 30.89
C PRO A 678 -17.79 -9.50 32.01
N ILE A 679 -16.55 -9.93 32.29
CA ILE A 679 -15.70 -9.34 33.34
C ILE A 679 -15.34 -7.90 32.96
N LEU A 680 -14.89 -7.70 31.72
CA LEU A 680 -14.51 -6.38 31.21
C LEU A 680 -15.73 -5.47 31.01
N ASP A 681 -16.86 -6.00 30.53
CA ASP A 681 -18.12 -5.25 30.38
C ASP A 681 -18.65 -4.76 31.73
N LEU A 682 -18.57 -5.59 32.78
CA LEU A 682 -18.97 -5.21 34.13
C LEU A 682 -18.09 -4.07 34.66
N ALA A 683 -16.78 -4.15 34.42
CA ALA A 683 -15.85 -3.10 34.79
C ALA A 683 -16.17 -1.78 34.06
N LEU A 684 -16.38 -1.80 32.74
CA LEU A 684 -16.74 -0.60 31.95
C LEU A 684 -18.07 0.05 32.40
N LYS A 685 -19.06 -0.76 32.80
CA LYS A 685 -20.34 -0.25 33.34
C LYS A 685 -20.18 0.53 34.64
N SER A 686 -19.09 0.34 35.38
CA SER A 686 -18.76 1.10 36.59
C SER A 686 -18.18 2.51 36.31
N LYS A 687 -18.15 2.93 35.04
CA LYS A 687 -17.56 4.20 34.55
C LYS A 687 -16.04 4.31 34.67
N SER A 688 -15.33 3.20 34.88
CA SER A 688 -13.87 3.15 34.76
C SER A 688 -13.47 3.02 33.29
N THR A 689 -12.28 3.52 32.95
CA THR A 689 -11.65 3.28 31.65
C THR A 689 -11.23 1.82 31.52
N LEU A 690 -11.08 1.30 30.29
CA LEU A 690 -10.59 -0.07 30.09
C LEU A 690 -9.21 -0.28 30.75
N ALA A 691 -8.37 0.75 30.75
CA ALA A 691 -7.06 0.74 31.38
C ALA A 691 -7.13 0.55 32.90
N GLU A 692 -8.07 1.23 33.56
CA GLU A 692 -8.32 1.08 35.00
C GLU A 692 -8.91 -0.28 35.33
N ALA A 693 -9.85 -0.77 34.51
CA ALA A 693 -10.41 -2.10 34.64
C ALA A 693 -9.32 -3.18 34.59
N LEU A 694 -8.44 -3.12 33.59
CA LEU A 694 -7.33 -4.05 33.43
C LEU A 694 -6.29 -3.93 34.55
N LYS A 695 -6.05 -2.73 35.11
CA LYS A 695 -5.23 -2.56 36.31
C LYS A 695 -5.80 -3.32 37.49
N GLN A 696 -7.10 -3.18 37.76
CA GLN A 696 -7.75 -3.90 38.88
C GLN A 696 -7.73 -5.42 38.68
N ILE A 697 -7.96 -5.88 37.44
CA ILE A 697 -7.84 -7.30 37.09
C ILE A 697 -6.41 -7.80 37.31
N ALA A 698 -5.40 -7.06 36.86
CA ALA A 698 -4.00 -7.42 37.03
C ALA A 698 -3.63 -7.55 38.52
N ILE A 699 -4.04 -6.59 39.37
CA ILE A 699 -3.79 -6.64 40.82
C ILE A 699 -4.47 -7.86 41.44
N GLY A 700 -5.77 -8.06 41.15
CA GLY A 700 -6.54 -9.17 41.72
C GLY A 700 -5.98 -10.53 41.31
N LYS A 701 -5.83 -10.77 40.01
CA LYS A 701 -5.33 -12.04 39.47
C LYS A 701 -3.91 -12.34 39.90
N THR A 702 -3.03 -11.34 39.89
CA THR A 702 -1.64 -11.53 40.32
C THR A 702 -1.54 -11.88 41.81
N SER A 703 -2.45 -11.37 42.65
CA SER A 703 -2.52 -11.74 44.08
C SER A 703 -2.99 -13.19 44.30
N GLU A 704 -3.73 -13.75 43.35
CA GLU A 704 -4.18 -15.15 43.32
C GLU A 704 -3.15 -16.10 42.69
N GLY A 705 -2.00 -15.58 42.21
CA GLY A 705 -1.01 -16.35 41.45
C GLY A 705 -1.40 -16.63 39.99
N ASP A 706 -2.44 -15.96 39.48
CA ASP A 706 -2.94 -16.09 38.12
C ASP A 706 -2.42 -14.95 37.23
N CYS A 707 -1.71 -15.29 36.15
CA CYS A 707 -1.16 -14.34 35.18
C CYS A 707 -1.88 -14.38 33.83
N SER A 708 -3.09 -14.93 33.75
CA SER A 708 -3.91 -14.99 32.53
C SER A 708 -4.23 -13.62 31.92
N TRP A 709 -4.20 -12.55 32.72
CA TRP A 709 -4.44 -11.18 32.28
C TRP A 709 -3.34 -10.61 31.37
N ILE A 710 -2.14 -11.18 31.39
CA ILE A 710 -0.97 -10.71 30.62
C ILE A 710 -1.23 -10.74 29.10
N GLY A 711 -2.15 -11.58 28.62
CA GLY A 711 -2.53 -11.58 27.21
C GLY A 711 -3.35 -10.35 26.78
N LEU A 712 -3.73 -9.46 27.70
CA LEU A 712 -4.67 -8.36 27.47
C LEU A 712 -4.06 -6.99 27.79
N SER A 713 -4.35 -5.99 26.97
CA SER A 713 -4.02 -4.59 27.25
C SER A 713 -5.10 -3.64 26.75
N ALA A 714 -5.20 -2.46 27.34
CA ALA A 714 -6.07 -1.41 26.81
C ALA A 714 -5.41 -0.71 25.63
N TYR A 715 -6.14 -0.53 24.54
CA TYR A 715 -5.75 0.29 23.40
C TYR A 715 -6.74 1.45 23.28
N GLY A 716 -6.26 2.68 23.15
CA GLY A 716 -7.12 3.87 23.14
C GLY A 716 -7.06 4.71 24.41
N TYR A 717 -8.08 5.55 24.59
CA TYR A 717 -8.11 6.60 25.62
C TYR A 717 -9.44 6.68 26.34
#